data_AF-A0A517R940-F1
#
_entry.id   AF-A0A517R940-F1
#
_cell.length_a   1.000
_cell.length_b   1.000
_cell.length_c   1.000
_cell.angle_alpha   90.00
_cell.angle_beta   90.00
_cell.angle_gamma   90.00
#
_symmetry.space_group_name_H-M   'P 1'
#
loop_
_entity.id
_entity.type
_entity.pdbx_description
1 polymer ?
#
loop_
_entity_poly.entity_id
_entity_poly.type
_entity_poly.pdbx_seq_one_letter_code
_entity_poly.pdbx_strand_id
1 'polypeptide(L)'
;MLFFNQENHKIQRPSALFRCLLFLGLLTVSQSLFADTGSASAGSPLLDDANLHAVQFLGSKTGWAVGDRGVIRKTEDGGQTWQFVSSPVQCPLRHICFLTDQIGWIAGGGTAAYGHLNQGVLLFTKDGGKTWEELIQKRLPRLHYVRFFGMKEGVVVGDASVQHATGVFKTTDGGKTWQDVTGYESMGYRSAAFFDVDTGVIAGSQGRLTLVGGGAVLPPRFPPQGLRGIQEVKLPMTATGWMVGDGALLRKSVNKGVVWEMPETALPDSLKDFSDFRAVEVRGDLVWVAGDPGSVIWHSSDRGKTWRQQWTSQSAPLAAIHFVDDRTGCAVGALGTILSTTDGGRTWQSNHRAPRRVALMCVHARPSQISFDMLSKYAGDQGYRSLVALPIRRDLGPDSQPQQDLDLRLNESVISVGGSMGQQDWRFPVQIPGLEQNADRLIEEWNRHTEGRLASVTLSRFVAQLRTWRPEVLIIDQPQGKDAASTLVKDAMLQAVRYAADSTRYIEHREHAGLTPWKVKKVYLRLPPGSSGQVSVDADEYLARLGTTAATVASTGKQILGKTLTSDAERSVYRLVDVDQSHDGDSQPTVSGGTLFAGIGLAPGSAARRELLSINDADEERNRKLAERQRNLKAMASKLISDPLFSAQLMSHLKTITQGLSRRQAALQLEQLAQQYIANQDLVKAEATYQELVEQFPQEPEAVRGMLWLFQLWSSEEIAWQRNRQVPVERSRSTNSDPQASSQVQNAFQFSEKLPSPLLSTVRQVGQLNTGAQDNWRTQTAENWKKQALAAVKWFQKYAPAFYETPEVQIPLASLYRLIGSHGKADDIFHNFHKPGANESWKNIAKAENWLLHPASTPPRPVYLCRFTKTRPVLDGLLSDECWQEADELRLSEKSVSDLQKQGEAGRDNLSRPFVLMSYDKEYLYLAASIPVSTGLNYPAAPDTGRDYDADLQLQDRLSFAFDIDRDYTTYYQMEVDHRGWTSDRCWIDQSWNPRWYVAREKDKQYWRTEIAIPLKELAPATQLKRTTWGFSVVRILPAIGLQGWNHPLTTEPRPDTFGLMRFE
;
A
#
# COMPACT_ATOMS: atom_id res chain seq x y z
N MET A 1 -40.11 -22.63 53.28
CA MET A 1 -39.58 -22.67 54.65
C MET A 1 -38.17 -22.09 54.59
N LEU A 2 -37.72 -21.10 55.39
CA LEU A 2 -38.35 -20.15 56.33
C LEU A 2 -37.59 -18.80 56.10
N PHE A 3 -38.22 -17.62 56.00
CA PHE A 3 -38.66 -16.73 57.09
C PHE A 3 -37.54 -16.38 58.10
N PHE A 4 -37.26 -15.13 58.52
CA PHE A 4 -38.01 -13.85 58.53
C PHE A 4 -37.29 -12.74 57.68
N ASN A 5 -37.97 -11.71 57.12
CA ASN A 5 -38.30 -10.37 57.70
C ASN A 5 -37.06 -9.64 58.29
N GLN A 6 -36.79 -8.34 58.10
CA GLN A 6 -37.58 -7.14 57.75
C GLN A 6 -36.59 -6.03 57.26
N GLU A 7 -36.88 -4.85 56.67
CA GLU A 7 -38.10 -4.10 56.28
C GLU A 7 -37.75 -2.91 55.31
N ASN A 8 -38.79 -2.14 54.91
CA ASN A 8 -38.84 -0.67 54.71
C ASN A 8 -38.76 0.06 53.33
N HIS A 9 -39.95 0.58 52.99
CA HIS A 9 -40.35 1.82 52.30
C HIS A 9 -40.17 2.12 50.80
N LYS A 10 -41.33 2.43 50.20
CA LYS A 10 -41.58 3.04 48.88
C LYS A 10 -41.87 4.53 49.04
N ILE A 11 -41.77 5.30 47.95
CA ILE A 11 -42.61 6.49 47.67
C ILE A 11 -43.24 6.34 46.26
N GLN A 12 -44.38 7.00 45.98
CA GLN A 12 -45.29 6.71 44.85
C GLN A 12 -45.44 7.85 43.83
N ARG A 13 -46.05 7.51 42.68
CA ARG A 13 -46.70 8.44 41.70
C ARG A 13 -47.98 9.05 42.32
N PRO A 14 -48.55 10.15 41.76
CA PRO A 14 -49.60 10.05 40.70
C PRO A 14 -49.58 11.29 39.74
N SER A 15 -50.38 11.58 38.70
CA SER A 15 -51.36 10.93 37.78
C SER A 15 -52.01 12.04 36.90
N ALA A 16 -52.70 11.67 35.81
CA ALA A 16 -53.87 12.37 35.19
C ALA A 16 -53.72 13.45 34.08
N LEU A 17 -54.21 13.06 32.89
CA LEU A 17 -55.14 13.76 31.97
C LEU A 17 -54.77 14.98 31.08
N PHE A 18 -55.34 14.89 29.87
CA PHE A 18 -55.72 15.91 28.87
C PHE A 18 -54.80 16.24 27.67
N ARG A 19 -55.46 16.72 26.61
CA ARG A 19 -55.05 16.67 25.19
C ARG A 19 -54.24 17.90 24.75
N CYS A 20 -53.21 17.74 23.91
CA CYS A 20 -53.24 18.09 22.46
C CYS A 20 -51.85 18.22 21.79
N LEU A 21 -51.78 17.77 20.53
CA LEU A 21 -50.86 18.19 19.44
C LEU A 21 -49.33 17.94 19.53
N LEU A 22 -48.80 17.74 18.30
CA LEU A 22 -47.43 17.94 17.82
C LEU A 22 -46.31 16.90 18.06
N PHE A 23 -45.45 16.85 17.03
CA PHE A 23 -44.19 16.12 16.81
C PHE A 23 -44.16 14.57 16.84
N LEU A 24 -44.18 14.01 15.62
CA LEU A 24 -43.31 12.88 15.26
C LEU A 24 -41.84 13.25 15.57
N GLY A 25 -41.06 12.34 16.16
CA GLY A 25 -39.63 12.57 16.36
C GLY A 25 -38.83 11.35 16.79
N LEU A 26 -37.98 10.87 15.88
CA LEU A 26 -36.68 10.21 16.16
C LEU A 26 -36.64 9.10 17.22
N LEU A 27 -36.68 7.83 16.78
CA LEU A 27 -35.75 6.78 17.24
C LEU A 27 -35.80 5.50 16.37
N THR A 28 -35.39 5.62 15.11
CA THR A 28 -35.04 4.46 14.26
C THR A 28 -33.53 4.42 14.06
N VAL A 29 -32.81 3.74 14.95
CA VAL A 29 -31.36 3.50 14.77
C VAL A 29 -31.18 2.53 13.61
N SER A 30 -30.42 2.94 12.60
CA SER A 30 -30.21 2.16 11.38
C SER A 30 -29.24 0.99 11.62
N GLN A 31 -29.76 -0.23 11.62
CA GLN A 31 -28.94 -1.41 11.36
C GLN A 31 -28.56 -1.41 9.87
N SER A 32 -27.29 -1.17 9.56
CA SER A 32 -26.79 -1.06 8.19
C SER A 32 -26.31 -2.41 7.66
N LEU A 33 -27.08 -2.98 6.72
CA LEU A 33 -26.61 -3.77 5.58
C LEU A 33 -25.48 -4.78 5.86
N PHE A 34 -25.83 -5.89 6.52
CA PHE A 34 -25.20 -7.17 6.20
C PHE A 34 -25.99 -7.84 5.08
N ALA A 35 -25.30 -8.38 4.07
CA ALA A 35 -25.89 -9.32 3.14
C ALA A 35 -25.99 -10.67 3.85
N ASP A 36 -27.15 -10.96 4.44
CA ASP A 36 -27.39 -12.15 5.26
C ASP A 36 -27.48 -13.42 4.41
N THR A 37 -26.32 -13.97 4.04
CA THR A 37 -26.19 -15.34 3.53
C THR A 37 -26.22 -16.31 4.70
N GLY A 38 -27.43 -16.55 5.22
CA GLY A 38 -27.71 -17.32 6.43
C GLY A 38 -27.07 -18.71 6.49
N SER A 39 -25.84 -18.80 6.99
CA SER A 39 -25.06 -20.03 7.17
C SER A 39 -24.10 -19.95 8.38
N ALA A 40 -24.44 -19.15 9.39
CA ALA A 40 -23.58 -18.80 10.53
C ALA A 40 -23.32 -19.94 11.57
N SER A 41 -23.33 -21.21 11.16
CA SER A 41 -23.06 -22.38 12.02
C SER A 41 -22.20 -23.48 11.39
N ALA A 42 -21.82 -23.36 10.11
CA ALA A 42 -20.80 -24.19 9.46
C ALA A 42 -19.76 -23.28 8.81
N GLY A 43 -18.47 -23.55 9.04
CA GLY A 43 -17.39 -22.71 8.53
C GLY A 43 -17.35 -22.73 6.99
N SER A 44 -17.44 -21.55 6.37
CA SER A 44 -17.30 -21.40 4.92
C SER A 44 -15.99 -22.04 4.40
N PRO A 45 -15.96 -22.64 3.19
CA PRO A 45 -14.75 -23.22 2.61
C PRO A 45 -13.56 -22.25 2.48
N LEU A 46 -13.80 -20.93 2.58
CA LEU A 46 -12.77 -19.89 2.63
C LEU A 46 -12.18 -19.67 4.05
N LEU A 47 -12.93 -19.97 5.11
CA LEU A 47 -12.47 -19.93 6.50
C LEU A 47 -11.72 -21.21 6.89
N ASP A 48 -12.14 -22.35 6.34
CA ASP A 48 -11.51 -23.64 6.59
C ASP A 48 -10.06 -23.74 6.07
N ASP A 49 -9.69 -22.98 5.04
CA ASP A 49 -8.29 -22.87 4.57
C ASP A 49 -7.64 -21.49 4.74
N ALA A 50 -8.20 -20.65 5.61
CA ALA A 50 -7.51 -19.44 6.07
C ALA A 50 -6.21 -19.80 6.80
N ASN A 51 -5.16 -19.00 6.62
CA ASN A 51 -3.88 -19.23 7.29
C ASN A 51 -4.00 -18.84 8.76
N LEU A 52 -3.57 -19.72 9.66
CA LEU A 52 -3.60 -19.50 11.10
C LEU A 52 -2.26 -18.88 11.54
N HIS A 53 -2.32 -17.74 12.21
CA HIS A 53 -1.16 -16.92 12.58
C HIS A 53 -0.72 -17.13 14.02
N ALA A 54 -1.64 -17.47 14.93
CA ALA A 54 -1.32 -17.72 16.33
C ALA A 54 -2.19 -18.83 16.96
N VAL A 55 -1.65 -19.49 17.98
CA VAL A 55 -2.32 -20.52 18.79
C VAL A 55 -1.91 -20.38 20.26
N GLN A 56 -2.87 -20.54 21.17
CA GLN A 56 -2.62 -20.60 22.62
C GLN A 56 -3.50 -21.70 23.24
N PHE A 57 -2.96 -22.39 24.24
CA PHE A 57 -3.70 -23.34 25.08
C PHE A 57 -3.71 -22.88 26.54
N LEU A 58 -4.72 -23.33 27.29
CA LEU A 58 -4.79 -23.20 28.74
C LEU A 58 -5.13 -24.56 29.35
N GLY A 59 -4.13 -25.15 30.00
CA GLY A 59 -4.14 -26.58 30.34
C GLY A 59 -4.10 -27.47 29.09
N SER A 60 -4.19 -28.79 29.28
CA SER A 60 -4.02 -29.79 28.22
C SER A 60 -5.28 -30.05 27.38
N LYS A 61 -6.33 -29.23 27.51
CA LYS A 61 -7.63 -29.44 26.85
C LYS A 61 -8.13 -28.24 26.04
N THR A 62 -8.17 -27.07 26.66
CA THR A 62 -8.79 -25.88 26.05
C THR A 62 -7.75 -25.10 25.26
N GLY A 63 -8.06 -24.76 24.02
CA GLY A 63 -7.15 -23.98 23.16
C GLY A 63 -7.88 -23.21 22.08
N TRP A 64 -7.22 -22.17 21.57
CA TRP A 64 -7.74 -21.27 20.54
C TRP A 64 -6.67 -21.01 19.49
N ALA A 65 -7.08 -20.94 18.23
CA ALA A 65 -6.24 -20.59 17.09
C ALA A 65 -6.93 -19.51 16.24
N VAL A 66 -6.16 -18.54 15.75
CA VAL A 66 -6.66 -17.34 15.04
C VAL A 66 -5.87 -17.08 13.77
N GLY A 67 -6.47 -16.38 12.79
CA GLY A 67 -5.81 -16.17 11.51
C GLY A 67 -6.50 -15.21 10.53
N ASP A 68 -6.23 -15.42 9.25
CA ASP A 68 -6.81 -14.66 8.13
C ASP A 68 -8.35 -14.76 8.08
N ARG A 69 -9.00 -13.81 7.37
CA ARG A 69 -10.47 -13.72 7.22
C ARG A 69 -11.26 -13.63 8.53
N GLY A 70 -10.63 -13.21 9.62
CA GLY A 70 -11.25 -13.20 10.95
C GLY A 70 -11.48 -14.59 11.55
N VAL A 71 -10.80 -15.64 11.06
CA VAL A 71 -11.04 -17.00 11.55
C VAL A 71 -10.64 -17.13 13.02
N ILE A 72 -11.55 -17.69 13.82
CA ILE A 72 -11.30 -18.12 15.20
C ILE A 72 -11.73 -19.59 15.28
N ARG A 73 -10.85 -20.45 15.80
CA ARG A 73 -11.14 -21.86 16.08
C ARG A 73 -10.88 -22.17 17.54
N LYS A 74 -11.74 -22.99 18.16
CA LYS A 74 -11.61 -23.46 19.54
C LYS A 74 -11.55 -24.98 19.62
N THR A 75 -10.75 -25.50 20.54
CA THR A 75 -10.74 -26.90 20.99
C THR A 75 -11.03 -27.00 22.49
N GLU A 76 -11.64 -28.10 22.91
CA GLU A 76 -11.88 -28.46 24.32
C GLU A 76 -11.40 -29.89 24.65
N ASP A 77 -10.67 -30.53 23.73
CA ASP A 77 -10.21 -31.92 23.79
C ASP A 77 -8.69 -32.11 23.62
N GLY A 78 -7.92 -31.03 23.70
CA GLY A 78 -6.46 -31.04 23.52
C GLY A 78 -6.01 -30.85 22.07
N GLY A 79 -6.88 -30.34 21.21
CA GLY A 79 -6.58 -30.07 19.80
C GLY A 79 -6.84 -31.24 18.86
N GLN A 80 -7.62 -32.23 19.27
CA GLN A 80 -8.08 -33.35 18.43
C GLN A 80 -9.21 -32.89 17.51
N THR A 81 -10.17 -32.12 18.04
CA THR A 81 -11.22 -31.45 17.26
C THR A 81 -11.18 -29.93 17.45
N TRP A 82 -11.57 -29.20 16.40
CA TRP A 82 -11.48 -27.74 16.32
C TRP A 82 -12.72 -27.14 15.68
N GLN A 83 -13.61 -26.58 16.51
CA GLN A 83 -14.85 -25.94 16.09
C GLN A 83 -14.58 -24.49 15.66
N PHE A 84 -15.41 -23.94 14.76
CA PHE A 84 -15.35 -22.53 14.39
C PHE A 84 -16.12 -21.69 15.42
N VAL A 85 -15.57 -20.52 15.74
CA VAL A 85 -16.23 -19.49 16.57
C VAL A 85 -16.54 -18.29 15.67
N SER A 86 -17.70 -17.66 15.87
CA SER A 86 -18.06 -16.46 15.12
C SER A 86 -17.20 -15.26 15.54
N SER A 87 -16.70 -14.51 14.56
CA SER A 87 -15.95 -13.26 14.74
C SER A 87 -16.79 -12.08 14.25
N PRO A 88 -16.79 -10.93 14.97
CA PRO A 88 -17.44 -9.71 14.49
C PRO A 88 -16.70 -9.05 13.30
N VAL A 89 -15.45 -9.46 13.03
CA VAL A 89 -14.58 -8.87 12.00
C VAL A 89 -14.08 -9.90 10.99
N GLN A 90 -13.75 -9.45 9.78
CA GLN A 90 -13.19 -10.26 8.68
C GLN A 90 -11.70 -9.97 8.39
N CYS A 91 -11.07 -9.05 9.11
CA CYS A 91 -9.64 -8.75 8.95
C CYS A 91 -8.74 -9.86 9.53
N PRO A 92 -7.45 -9.95 9.14
CA PRO A 92 -6.50 -10.86 9.77
C PRO A 92 -6.37 -10.66 11.29
N LEU A 93 -6.47 -11.76 12.03
CA LEU A 93 -6.22 -11.85 13.47
C LEU A 93 -4.83 -12.47 13.68
N ARG A 94 -3.94 -11.76 14.38
CA ARG A 94 -2.49 -12.06 14.36
C ARG A 94 -1.91 -12.58 15.68
N HIS A 95 -2.45 -12.15 16.81
CA HIS A 95 -1.96 -12.59 18.12
C HIS A 95 -3.11 -12.71 19.13
N ILE A 96 -2.93 -13.60 20.09
CA ILE A 96 -3.94 -14.03 21.06
C ILE A 96 -3.35 -14.03 22.47
N CYS A 97 -4.15 -13.63 23.46
CA CYS A 97 -3.74 -13.61 24.86
C CYS A 97 -4.95 -13.90 25.75
N PHE A 98 -5.09 -15.14 26.22
CA PHE A 98 -5.99 -15.53 27.31
C PHE A 98 -5.23 -15.52 28.65
N LEU A 99 -5.89 -14.98 29.69
CA LEU A 99 -5.43 -15.02 31.09
C LEU A 99 -6.05 -16.19 31.87
N THR A 100 -7.30 -16.52 31.56
CA THR A 100 -8.06 -17.65 32.14
C THR A 100 -8.81 -18.36 31.02
N ASP A 101 -9.39 -19.52 31.29
CA ASP A 101 -10.21 -20.26 30.33
C ASP A 101 -11.48 -19.49 29.87
N GLN A 102 -11.85 -18.43 30.60
CA GLN A 102 -12.99 -17.56 30.31
C GLN A 102 -12.60 -16.20 29.69
N ILE A 103 -11.40 -15.67 29.98
CA ILE A 103 -11.05 -14.26 29.71
C ILE A 103 -9.82 -14.15 28.80
N GLY A 104 -9.98 -13.46 27.68
CA GLY A 104 -8.90 -13.25 26.72
C GLY A 104 -9.15 -12.14 25.69
N TRP A 105 -8.09 -11.81 24.98
CA TRP A 105 -8.03 -10.78 23.94
C TRP A 105 -7.39 -11.34 22.66
N ILE A 106 -7.80 -10.82 21.50
CA ILE A 106 -7.17 -11.09 20.19
C ILE A 106 -6.86 -9.76 19.52
N ALA A 107 -5.63 -9.59 19.03
CA ALA A 107 -5.22 -8.42 18.26
C ALA A 107 -4.99 -8.76 16.78
N GLY A 108 -5.30 -7.80 15.92
CA GLY A 108 -5.12 -7.91 14.47
C GLY A 108 -5.45 -6.60 13.75
N GLY A 109 -5.91 -6.72 12.51
CA GLY A 109 -6.31 -5.60 11.67
C GLY A 109 -5.92 -5.79 10.20
N GLY A 110 -6.28 -4.81 9.36
CA GLY A 110 -5.97 -4.82 7.93
C GLY A 110 -5.78 -3.42 7.33
N THR A 111 -5.41 -3.37 6.06
CA THR A 111 -5.40 -2.14 5.26
C THR A 111 -6.80 -1.90 4.67
N ALA A 112 -7.40 -0.74 4.96
CA ALA A 112 -8.64 -0.33 4.33
C ALA A 112 -8.42 -0.09 2.82
N ALA A 113 -9.18 -0.78 1.97
CA ALA A 113 -9.17 -0.57 0.52
C ALA A 113 -9.52 0.89 0.16
N TYR A 114 -9.02 1.39 -0.98
CA TYR A 114 -9.15 2.76 -1.49
C TYR A 114 -8.45 3.85 -0.64
N GLY A 115 -8.49 3.72 0.69
CA GLY A 115 -7.85 4.65 1.62
C GLY A 115 -6.41 4.31 2.00
N HIS A 116 -6.00 3.04 1.91
CA HIS A 116 -4.70 2.54 2.36
C HIS A 116 -4.35 2.89 3.82
N LEU A 117 -5.37 3.03 4.69
CA LEU A 117 -5.18 3.21 6.13
C LEU A 117 -5.13 1.86 6.83
N ASN A 118 -4.06 1.63 7.60
CA ASN A 118 -3.87 0.43 8.40
C ASN A 118 -4.62 0.57 9.73
N GLN A 119 -5.68 -0.21 9.92
CA GLN A 119 -6.58 -0.12 11.07
C GLN A 119 -6.43 -1.35 11.97
N GLY A 120 -6.23 -1.12 13.26
CA GLY A 120 -6.12 -2.17 14.28
C GLY A 120 -7.47 -2.58 14.86
N VAL A 121 -7.58 -3.87 15.19
CA VAL A 121 -8.72 -4.45 15.91
C VAL A 121 -8.21 -5.14 17.16
N LEU A 122 -8.93 -4.95 18.27
CA LEU A 122 -8.78 -5.71 19.51
C LEU A 122 -10.15 -6.28 19.90
N LEU A 123 -10.26 -7.60 19.82
CA LEU A 123 -11.41 -8.35 20.31
C LEU A 123 -11.17 -8.77 21.77
N PHE A 124 -12.23 -8.84 22.55
CA PHE A 124 -12.24 -9.30 23.93
C PHE A 124 -13.34 -10.35 24.17
N THR A 125 -13.08 -11.28 25.08
CA THR A 125 -14.06 -12.27 25.54
C THR A 125 -14.04 -12.43 27.06
N LYS A 126 -15.20 -12.80 27.61
CA LYS A 126 -15.46 -13.06 29.04
C LYS A 126 -16.19 -14.38 29.29
N ASP A 127 -16.37 -15.21 28.26
CA ASP A 127 -17.13 -16.47 28.28
C ASP A 127 -16.37 -17.67 27.66
N GLY A 128 -15.05 -17.52 27.53
CA GLY A 128 -14.14 -18.53 26.97
C GLY A 128 -14.10 -18.54 25.44
N GLY A 129 -14.31 -17.39 24.82
CA GLY A 129 -14.35 -17.23 23.38
C GLY A 129 -15.55 -17.90 22.74
N LYS A 130 -16.73 -17.84 23.38
CA LYS A 130 -18.03 -18.17 22.75
C LYS A 130 -18.60 -16.92 22.07
N THR A 131 -18.44 -15.77 22.70
CA THR A 131 -18.69 -14.44 22.12
C THR A 131 -17.45 -13.56 22.18
N TRP A 132 -17.36 -12.62 21.23
CA TRP A 132 -16.27 -11.67 21.09
C TRP A 132 -16.83 -10.27 20.86
N GLU A 133 -16.40 -9.30 21.66
CA GLU A 133 -16.74 -7.88 21.53
C GLU A 133 -15.51 -7.05 21.15
N GLU A 134 -15.65 -6.09 20.22
CA GLU A 134 -14.57 -5.19 19.82
C GLU A 134 -14.45 -4.03 20.81
N LEU A 135 -13.25 -3.80 21.36
CA LEU A 135 -13.03 -2.79 22.41
C LEU A 135 -12.55 -1.42 21.89
N ILE A 136 -12.02 -1.33 20.67
CA ILE A 136 -11.30 -0.15 20.19
C ILE A 136 -12.27 0.98 19.80
N GLN A 137 -12.41 1.98 20.67
CA GLN A 137 -13.16 3.21 20.37
C GLN A 137 -12.28 4.31 19.73
N LYS A 138 -10.99 4.37 20.07
CA LYS A 138 -10.00 5.26 19.43
C LYS A 138 -9.14 4.43 18.46
N ARG A 139 -9.22 4.73 17.16
CA ARG A 139 -8.66 3.91 16.06
C ARG A 139 -7.13 3.79 16.14
N LEU A 140 -6.65 2.69 16.72
CA LEU A 140 -5.23 2.31 16.67
C LEU A 140 -4.82 1.89 15.25
N PRO A 141 -3.53 2.00 14.89
CA PRO A 141 -2.99 1.37 13.69
C PRO A 141 -3.03 -0.16 13.81
N ARG A 142 -2.80 -0.86 12.69
CA ARG A 142 -2.89 -2.33 12.61
C ARG A 142 -2.04 -3.02 13.70
N LEU A 143 -2.65 -3.89 14.50
CA LEU A 143 -1.97 -4.55 15.61
C LEU A 143 -1.37 -5.90 15.17
N HIS A 144 -0.18 -6.21 15.69
CA HIS A 144 0.53 -7.48 15.47
C HIS A 144 0.65 -8.32 16.74
N TYR A 145 0.67 -7.71 17.93
CA TYR A 145 0.91 -8.39 19.21
C TYR A 145 0.00 -7.85 20.32
N VAL A 146 -0.39 -8.73 21.25
CA VAL A 146 -1.13 -8.38 22.47
C VAL A 146 -0.65 -9.20 23.66
N ARG A 147 -0.47 -8.55 24.81
CA ARG A 147 -0.25 -9.21 26.09
C ARG A 147 -0.89 -8.43 27.23
N PHE A 148 -1.70 -9.11 28.03
CA PHE A 148 -2.19 -8.60 29.32
C PHE A 148 -1.43 -9.24 30.48
N PHE A 149 -1.30 -8.48 31.57
CA PHE A 149 -0.68 -8.90 32.82
C PHE A 149 -1.71 -9.07 33.95
N GLY A 150 -2.93 -8.58 33.72
CA GLY A 150 -4.10 -8.77 34.56
C GLY A 150 -5.35 -8.19 33.89
N MET A 151 -6.45 -8.08 34.62
CA MET A 151 -7.76 -7.58 34.12
C MET A 151 -7.78 -6.09 33.69
N LYS A 152 -6.63 -5.40 33.75
CA LYS A 152 -6.51 -3.94 33.58
C LYS A 152 -5.30 -3.57 32.75
N GLU A 153 -4.14 -4.09 33.15
CA GLU A 153 -2.84 -3.73 32.59
C GLU A 153 -2.49 -4.62 31.40
N GLY A 154 -2.18 -3.98 30.27
CA GLY A 154 -1.81 -4.67 29.04
C GLY A 154 -1.05 -3.78 28.07
N VAL A 155 -0.37 -4.43 27.13
CA VAL A 155 0.43 -3.82 26.07
C VAL A 155 0.03 -4.42 24.71
N VAL A 156 -0.09 -3.58 23.70
CA VAL A 156 -0.20 -4.01 22.29
C VAL A 156 0.88 -3.33 21.46
N VAL A 157 1.30 -4.02 20.40
CA VAL A 157 2.32 -3.54 19.46
C VAL A 157 1.80 -3.69 18.03
N GLY A 158 2.05 -2.69 17.21
CA GLY A 158 1.45 -2.52 15.89
C GLY A 158 2.36 -1.89 14.84
N ASP A 159 1.78 -1.62 13.67
CA ASP A 159 2.27 -0.62 12.72
C ASP A 159 2.35 0.75 13.43
N ALA A 160 3.26 1.64 13.02
CA ALA A 160 3.27 3.03 13.49
C ALA A 160 2.36 3.92 12.63
N SER A 161 1.92 5.06 13.17
CA SER A 161 1.16 6.07 12.41
C SER A 161 1.63 7.50 12.73
N VAL A 162 1.12 8.50 12.00
CA VAL A 162 1.45 9.92 12.24
C VAL A 162 0.98 10.42 13.62
N GLN A 163 -0.02 9.78 14.25
CA GLN A 163 -0.41 10.06 15.63
C GLN A 163 0.31 9.18 16.67
N HIS A 164 0.99 8.14 16.20
CA HIS A 164 1.35 6.94 16.95
C HIS A 164 2.74 6.44 16.53
N ALA A 165 3.75 7.33 16.52
CA ALA A 165 5.02 7.10 15.83
C ALA A 165 5.96 6.05 16.46
N THR A 166 5.60 5.41 17.58
CA THR A 166 6.34 4.27 18.15
C THR A 166 5.72 2.91 17.85
N GLY A 167 4.41 2.87 17.52
CA GLY A 167 3.67 1.61 17.33
C GLY A 167 3.52 0.75 18.59
N VAL A 168 3.71 1.31 19.80
CA VAL A 168 3.59 0.60 21.08
C VAL A 168 2.61 1.34 22.00
N PHE A 169 1.65 0.60 22.56
CA PHE A 169 0.52 1.16 23.30
C PHE A 169 0.26 0.42 24.61
N LYS A 170 -0.15 1.14 25.65
CA LYS A 170 -0.49 0.59 26.98
C LYS A 170 -1.93 0.88 27.37
N THR A 171 -2.52 0.01 28.18
CA THR A 171 -3.83 0.21 28.81
C THR A 171 -3.77 -0.09 30.30
N THR A 172 -4.64 0.56 31.07
CA THR A 172 -4.86 0.36 32.51
C THR A 172 -6.33 0.09 32.87
N ASP A 173 -7.19 -0.08 31.85
CA ASP A 173 -8.65 -0.26 32.00
C ASP A 173 -9.22 -1.53 31.34
N GLY A 174 -8.34 -2.43 30.89
CA GLY A 174 -8.69 -3.68 30.21
C GLY A 174 -8.72 -3.59 28.68
N GLY A 175 -8.20 -2.51 28.10
CA GLY A 175 -8.07 -2.31 26.66
C GLY A 175 -9.17 -1.46 26.02
N LYS A 176 -9.91 -0.68 26.81
CA LYS A 176 -10.95 0.25 26.34
C LYS A 176 -10.34 1.58 25.93
N THR A 177 -9.36 2.05 26.70
CA THR A 177 -8.50 3.19 26.35
C THR A 177 -7.03 2.77 26.27
N TRP A 178 -6.29 3.48 25.41
CA TRP A 178 -4.91 3.19 25.06
C TRP A 178 -4.08 4.47 25.07
N GLN A 179 -2.91 4.39 25.70
CA GLN A 179 -1.92 5.46 25.78
C GLN A 179 -0.68 5.08 24.97
N ASP A 180 -0.21 6.02 24.16
CA ASP A 180 1.05 5.92 23.41
C ASP A 180 2.27 5.81 24.31
N VAL A 181 3.15 4.85 24.01
CA VAL A 181 4.46 4.74 24.65
C VAL A 181 5.42 5.67 23.92
N THR A 182 5.90 6.70 24.61
CA THR A 182 6.88 7.65 24.05
C THR A 182 8.27 7.02 23.90
N GLY A 183 9.14 7.61 23.08
CA GLY A 183 10.50 7.13 22.89
C GLY A 183 11.01 7.33 21.47
N TYR A 184 11.86 6.42 21.02
CA TYR A 184 12.40 6.36 19.66
C TYR A 184 11.28 6.06 18.65
N GLU A 185 11.08 6.97 17.69
CA GLU A 185 10.09 6.84 16.61
C GLU A 185 10.55 5.77 15.60
N SER A 186 9.63 4.94 15.09
CA SER A 186 9.91 3.78 14.24
C SER A 186 8.75 3.52 13.28
N MET A 187 8.94 2.64 12.29
CA MET A 187 7.91 2.29 11.29
C MET A 187 6.91 1.23 11.79
N GLY A 188 6.91 0.92 13.09
CA GLY A 188 6.16 -0.17 13.71
C GLY A 188 6.99 -1.44 13.93
N TYR A 189 6.37 -2.44 14.56
CA TYR A 189 7.00 -3.70 14.96
C TYR A 189 6.02 -4.88 14.78
N ARG A 190 6.56 -6.06 14.47
CA ARG A 190 5.78 -7.26 14.12
C ARG A 190 5.75 -8.33 15.22
N SER A 191 6.71 -8.33 16.13
CA SER A 191 6.78 -9.28 17.24
C SER A 191 7.32 -8.63 18.52
N ALA A 192 6.98 -9.19 19.68
CA ALA A 192 7.40 -8.66 20.96
C ALA A 192 7.44 -9.72 22.08
N ALA A 193 8.26 -9.46 23.10
CA ALA A 193 8.29 -10.21 24.34
C ALA A 193 8.41 -9.25 25.53
N PHE A 194 7.33 -9.10 26.30
CA PHE A 194 7.28 -8.24 27.49
C PHE A 194 7.25 -9.06 28.79
N PHE A 195 8.00 -8.60 29.79
CA PHE A 195 8.05 -9.18 31.13
C PHE A 195 6.98 -8.59 32.06
N ASP A 196 6.73 -7.30 31.89
CA ASP A 196 5.74 -6.45 32.54
C ASP A 196 5.28 -5.39 31.53
N VAL A 197 4.40 -4.46 31.92
CA VAL A 197 3.86 -3.45 31.00
C VAL A 197 4.91 -2.44 30.50
N ASP A 198 5.97 -2.19 31.27
CA ASP A 198 6.98 -1.16 30.98
C ASP A 198 8.30 -1.71 30.42
N THR A 199 8.52 -3.03 30.50
CA THR A 199 9.80 -3.69 30.20
C THR A 199 9.64 -4.85 29.22
N GLY A 200 10.29 -4.75 28.07
CA GLY A 200 10.22 -5.78 27.03
C GLY A 200 11.17 -5.56 25.85
N VAL A 201 11.04 -6.42 24.85
CA VAL A 201 11.80 -6.38 23.60
C VAL A 201 10.81 -6.40 22.44
N ILE A 202 11.04 -5.55 21.43
CA ILE A 202 10.19 -5.40 20.25
C ILE A 202 11.03 -5.53 18.97
N ALA A 203 10.50 -6.24 17.98
CA ALA A 203 11.21 -6.66 16.78
C ALA A 203 10.34 -6.58 15.52
N GLY A 204 10.94 -6.51 14.33
CA GLY A 204 10.19 -6.42 13.08
C GLY A 204 10.98 -6.67 11.80
N SER A 205 10.52 -6.04 10.72
CA SER A 205 11.13 -6.06 9.39
C SER A 205 12.56 -5.48 9.40
N GLN A 206 13.36 -5.79 8.37
CA GLN A 206 14.72 -5.25 8.17
C GLN A 206 15.66 -5.49 9.38
N GLY A 207 15.47 -6.60 10.09
CA GLY A 207 16.25 -6.99 11.26
C GLY A 207 16.19 -6.02 12.42
N ARG A 208 15.17 -5.14 12.47
CA ARG A 208 15.00 -4.11 13.51
C ARG A 208 14.65 -4.76 14.85
N LEU A 209 15.39 -4.36 15.89
CA LEU A 209 15.27 -4.87 17.25
C LEU A 209 15.56 -3.73 18.24
N THR A 210 14.69 -3.51 19.22
CA THR A 210 14.99 -2.60 20.33
C THR A 210 14.32 -3.02 21.64
N LEU A 211 14.68 -2.33 22.73
CA LEU A 211 14.16 -2.53 24.07
C LEU A 211 13.09 -1.48 24.39
N VAL A 212 12.08 -1.89 25.14
CA VAL A 212 11.20 -0.98 25.90
C VAL A 212 11.60 -1.10 27.37
N GLY A 213 11.80 0.03 28.04
CA GLY A 213 12.25 0.04 29.44
C GLY A 213 12.07 1.40 30.09
N GLY A 214 11.78 1.42 31.39
CA GLY A 214 11.47 2.66 32.12
C GLY A 214 10.23 3.36 31.56
N GLY A 215 9.34 2.61 30.92
CA GLY A 215 8.12 3.13 30.32
C GLY A 215 8.25 3.71 28.90
N ALA A 216 9.44 3.69 28.29
CA ALA A 216 9.70 4.29 26.97
C ALA A 216 10.37 3.32 25.96
N VAL A 217 10.18 3.57 24.65
CA VAL A 217 10.90 2.86 23.58
C VAL A 217 12.32 3.41 23.44
N LEU A 218 13.33 2.57 23.58
CA LEU A 218 14.73 3.00 23.51
C LEU A 218 15.25 3.03 22.06
N PRO A 219 16.25 3.88 21.74
CA PRO A 219 16.94 3.83 20.45
C PRO A 219 17.55 2.44 20.18
N PRO A 220 17.56 1.98 18.91
CA PRO A 220 18.06 0.65 18.55
C PRO A 220 19.54 0.51 18.93
N ARG A 221 19.82 -0.46 19.81
CA ARG A 221 21.18 -0.76 20.29
C ARG A 221 21.91 -1.84 19.49
N PHE A 222 21.21 -2.44 18.51
CA PHE A 222 21.70 -3.58 17.74
C PHE A 222 21.83 -3.19 16.26
N PRO A 223 22.89 -3.63 15.56
CA PRO A 223 22.96 -3.48 14.11
C PRO A 223 21.84 -4.31 13.46
N PRO A 224 21.16 -3.78 12.43
CA PRO A 224 20.11 -4.51 11.74
C PRO A 224 20.66 -5.81 11.16
N GLN A 225 19.90 -6.90 11.24
CA GLN A 225 20.28 -8.23 10.71
C GLN A 225 20.20 -8.29 9.17
N GLY A 226 20.65 -7.24 8.49
CA GLY A 226 20.53 -7.04 7.06
C GLY A 226 19.07 -6.96 6.61
N LEU A 227 18.76 -7.65 5.51
CA LEU A 227 17.43 -7.66 4.89
C LEU A 227 16.41 -8.56 5.59
N ARG A 228 16.85 -9.42 6.52
CA ARG A 228 16.06 -10.48 7.17
C ARG A 228 15.08 -9.91 8.18
N GLY A 229 13.79 -10.24 8.10
CA GLY A 229 12.83 -9.98 9.17
C GLY A 229 13.08 -10.87 10.40
N ILE A 230 12.81 -10.32 11.58
CA ILE A 230 12.64 -11.10 12.82
C ILE A 230 11.14 -11.40 12.94
N GLN A 231 10.79 -12.69 13.00
CA GLN A 231 9.40 -13.16 12.93
C GLN A 231 8.83 -13.43 14.33
N GLU A 232 9.61 -14.06 15.23
CA GLU A 232 9.20 -14.25 16.63
C GLU A 232 10.35 -14.09 17.63
N VAL A 233 10.04 -13.54 18.81
CA VAL A 233 10.93 -13.42 19.97
C VAL A 233 10.23 -14.02 21.20
N LYS A 234 10.91 -14.91 21.94
CA LYS A 234 10.44 -15.45 23.23
C LYS A 234 11.46 -15.14 24.32
N LEU A 235 11.02 -14.48 25.39
CA LEU A 235 11.83 -14.19 26.57
C LEU A 235 11.13 -14.70 27.85
N PRO A 236 11.30 -15.99 28.21
CA PRO A 236 10.84 -16.49 29.51
C PRO A 236 11.64 -15.83 30.66
N MET A 237 11.02 -15.66 31.83
CA MET A 237 11.68 -14.99 32.96
C MET A 237 12.85 -15.76 33.58
N THR A 238 12.85 -17.09 33.47
CA THR A 238 13.73 -18.02 34.20
C THR A 238 14.60 -18.90 33.30
N ALA A 239 14.49 -18.75 31.98
CA ALA A 239 15.19 -19.59 31.00
C ALA A 239 15.80 -18.75 29.88
N THR A 240 16.59 -19.38 29.01
CA THR A 240 17.23 -18.72 27.86
C THR A 240 16.18 -18.17 26.90
N GLY A 241 16.32 -16.90 26.51
CA GLY A 241 15.51 -16.26 25.49
C GLY A 241 15.95 -16.61 24.07
N TRP A 242 15.04 -16.57 23.10
CA TRP A 242 15.28 -16.94 21.70
C TRP A 242 14.63 -15.95 20.73
N MET A 243 15.27 -15.73 19.58
CA MET A 243 14.65 -15.09 18.41
C MET A 243 14.76 -16.00 17.19
N VAL A 244 13.78 -15.90 16.29
CA VAL A 244 13.77 -16.58 14.99
C VAL A 244 13.35 -15.66 13.84
N GLY A 245 13.78 -16.00 12.63
CA GLY A 245 13.35 -15.28 11.43
C GLY A 245 13.94 -15.79 10.11
N ASP A 246 14.01 -14.85 9.17
CA ASP A 246 14.34 -15.03 7.77
C ASP A 246 15.76 -15.61 7.51
N GLY A 247 15.85 -16.57 6.59
CA GLY A 247 17.08 -17.27 6.20
C GLY A 247 17.65 -18.16 7.30
N ALA A 248 16.80 -18.93 7.97
CA ALA A 248 17.11 -19.68 9.18
C ALA A 248 17.79 -18.81 10.27
N LEU A 249 17.34 -17.56 10.44
CA LEU A 249 17.83 -16.70 11.51
C LEU A 249 17.45 -17.31 12.86
N LEU A 250 18.46 -17.55 13.70
CA LEU A 250 18.32 -18.09 15.05
C LEU A 250 19.36 -17.41 15.95
N ARG A 251 18.93 -16.92 17.11
CA ARG A 251 19.81 -16.42 18.19
C ARG A 251 19.24 -16.77 19.55
N LYS A 252 20.11 -16.89 20.55
CA LYS A 252 19.75 -17.02 21.97
C LYS A 252 20.19 -15.79 22.77
N SER A 253 19.61 -15.61 23.96
CA SER A 253 20.00 -14.58 24.93
C SER A 253 19.87 -15.10 26.36
N VAL A 254 20.93 -14.95 27.16
CA VAL A 254 20.95 -15.30 28.59
C VAL A 254 20.69 -14.09 29.50
N ASN A 255 20.57 -12.88 28.95
CA ASN A 255 20.44 -11.62 29.69
C ASN A 255 19.20 -10.81 29.26
N LYS A 256 18.06 -11.49 29.16
CA LYS A 256 16.74 -10.88 28.87
C LYS A 256 16.68 -10.06 27.57
N GLY A 257 17.44 -10.45 26.56
CA GLY A 257 17.47 -9.81 25.24
C GLY A 257 18.37 -8.57 25.14
N VAL A 258 19.24 -8.31 26.12
CA VAL A 258 20.21 -7.21 26.08
C VAL A 258 21.43 -7.53 25.19
N VAL A 259 21.80 -8.80 25.08
CA VAL A 259 22.79 -9.33 24.12
C VAL A 259 22.20 -10.59 23.47
N TRP A 260 22.51 -10.78 22.19
CA TRP A 260 22.05 -11.90 21.37
C TRP A 260 23.22 -12.59 20.68
N GLU A 261 23.32 -13.90 20.85
CA GLU A 261 24.43 -14.73 20.40
C GLU A 261 23.95 -15.93 19.56
N MET A 262 24.87 -16.59 18.86
CA MET A 262 24.57 -17.87 18.19
C MET A 262 24.34 -18.97 19.23
N PRO A 263 23.54 -20.01 18.93
CA PRO A 263 23.59 -21.27 19.68
C PRO A 263 25.00 -21.90 19.60
N GLU A 264 25.40 -22.66 20.63
CA GLU A 264 26.69 -23.36 20.70
C GLU A 264 26.91 -24.28 19.49
N THR A 265 25.85 -24.96 19.05
CA THR A 265 25.84 -25.75 17.81
C THR A 265 24.93 -25.05 16.80
N ALA A 266 25.51 -24.62 15.69
CA ALA A 266 24.75 -24.09 14.55
C ALA A 266 23.90 -25.19 13.89
N LEU A 267 22.74 -24.80 13.37
CA LEU A 267 21.97 -25.62 12.43
C LEU A 267 22.68 -25.67 11.07
N PRO A 268 22.42 -26.69 10.22
CA PRO A 268 23.09 -26.83 8.91
C PRO A 268 23.00 -25.56 8.05
N ASP A 269 24.16 -25.06 7.60
CA ASP A 269 24.26 -23.76 6.91
C ASP A 269 23.39 -23.65 5.66
N SER A 270 23.17 -24.76 4.95
CA SER A 270 22.33 -24.84 3.76
C SER A 270 20.87 -24.43 4.00
N LEU A 271 20.37 -24.49 5.24
CA LEU A 271 19.04 -23.99 5.60
C LEU A 271 18.88 -22.49 5.29
N LYS A 272 19.96 -21.70 5.37
CA LYS A 272 19.94 -20.25 5.13
C LYS A 272 19.40 -19.89 3.73
N ASP A 273 19.67 -20.75 2.76
CA ASP A 273 19.38 -20.51 1.35
C ASP A 273 17.91 -20.73 1.01
N PHE A 274 17.21 -21.62 1.74
CA PHE A 274 15.86 -22.06 1.37
C PHE A 274 14.81 -22.04 2.48
N SER A 275 15.20 -21.98 3.77
CA SER A 275 14.30 -22.00 4.92
C SER A 275 14.18 -20.62 5.58
N ASP A 276 12.98 -20.26 6.02
CA ASP A 276 12.69 -19.02 6.76
C ASP A 276 11.89 -19.39 8.03
N PHE A 277 12.45 -19.16 9.23
CA PHE A 277 11.79 -19.55 10.49
C PHE A 277 10.74 -18.52 10.91
N ARG A 278 9.61 -18.98 11.44
CA ARG A 278 8.46 -18.14 11.82
C ARG A 278 8.14 -18.18 13.30
N ALA A 279 8.33 -19.32 13.96
CA ALA A 279 7.91 -19.53 15.34
C ALA A 279 8.96 -20.24 16.21
N VAL A 280 8.95 -19.94 17.50
CA VAL A 280 9.76 -20.59 18.54
C VAL A 280 8.97 -20.73 19.85
N GLU A 281 9.11 -21.86 20.54
CA GLU A 281 8.54 -22.10 21.87
C GLU A 281 9.62 -22.65 22.81
N VAL A 282 9.54 -22.28 24.10
CA VAL A 282 10.60 -22.49 25.09
C VAL A 282 10.02 -22.96 26.43
N ARG A 283 10.38 -24.17 26.85
CA ARG A 283 9.96 -24.81 28.11
C ARG A 283 11.20 -25.28 28.88
N GLY A 284 11.70 -24.43 29.77
CA GLY A 284 12.92 -24.69 30.53
C GLY A 284 14.14 -24.85 29.63
N ASP A 285 14.55 -26.10 29.42
CA ASP A 285 15.71 -26.47 28.59
C ASP A 285 15.30 -26.93 27.18
N LEU A 286 14.00 -27.14 26.96
CA LEU A 286 13.41 -27.57 25.70
C LEU A 286 13.10 -26.35 24.81
N VAL A 287 13.46 -26.45 23.54
CA VAL A 287 13.25 -25.43 22.51
C VAL A 287 12.72 -26.10 21.25
N TRP A 288 11.64 -25.57 20.67
CA TRP A 288 11.12 -25.98 19.36
C TRP A 288 11.10 -24.77 18.42
N VAL A 289 11.51 -24.96 17.16
CA VAL A 289 11.55 -23.93 16.10
C VAL A 289 10.84 -24.45 14.85
N ALA A 290 9.96 -23.64 14.26
CA ALA A 290 9.13 -23.98 13.10
C ALA A 290 9.07 -22.83 12.07
N GLY A 291 8.68 -23.12 10.82
CA GLY A 291 8.56 -22.09 9.78
C GLY A 291 8.19 -22.60 8.39
N ASP A 292 8.84 -22.02 7.37
CA ASP A 292 8.81 -22.45 5.97
C ASP A 292 10.12 -23.19 5.62
N PRO A 293 10.08 -24.47 5.21
CA PRO A 293 8.90 -25.34 5.06
C PRO A 293 8.38 -25.88 6.40
N GLY A 294 7.09 -26.25 6.44
CA GLY A 294 6.46 -26.79 7.66
C GLY A 294 6.72 -28.29 7.92
N SER A 295 7.51 -28.94 7.07
CA SER A 295 7.80 -30.39 7.10
C SER A 295 8.75 -30.82 8.21
N VAL A 296 9.51 -29.88 8.77
CA VAL A 296 10.44 -30.11 9.88
C VAL A 296 10.20 -29.09 10.98
N ILE A 297 10.17 -29.57 12.22
CA ILE A 297 10.32 -28.78 13.43
C ILE A 297 11.71 -29.12 13.99
N TRP A 298 12.51 -28.10 14.30
CA TRP A 298 13.82 -28.27 14.90
C TRP A 298 13.68 -28.19 16.42
N HIS A 299 14.13 -29.24 17.12
CA HIS A 299 14.01 -29.33 18.57
C HIS A 299 15.38 -29.50 19.25
N SER A 300 15.59 -28.79 20.35
CA SER A 300 16.70 -29.00 21.28
C SER A 300 16.17 -29.35 22.68
N SER A 301 16.83 -30.28 23.37
CA SER A 301 16.55 -30.66 24.77
C SER A 301 17.57 -30.11 25.79
N ASP A 302 18.51 -29.28 25.34
CA ASP A 302 19.71 -28.90 26.11
C ASP A 302 20.09 -27.42 25.94
N ARG A 303 19.08 -26.56 25.72
CA ARG A 303 19.22 -25.12 25.46
C ARG A 303 20.01 -24.77 24.19
N GLY A 304 19.95 -25.62 23.17
CA GLY A 304 20.52 -25.36 21.83
C GLY A 304 21.92 -25.91 21.58
N LYS A 305 22.43 -26.78 22.46
CA LYS A 305 23.73 -27.45 22.29
C LYS A 305 23.65 -28.63 21.32
N THR A 306 22.51 -29.29 21.24
CA THR A 306 22.19 -30.28 20.20
C THR A 306 20.80 -30.02 19.65
N TRP A 307 20.62 -30.35 18.37
CA TRP A 307 19.38 -30.16 17.62
C TRP A 307 19.00 -31.47 16.92
N ARG A 308 17.72 -31.82 16.99
CA ARG A 308 17.12 -32.95 16.25
C ARG A 308 15.96 -32.47 15.40
N GLN A 309 15.75 -33.15 14.28
CA GLN A 309 14.60 -32.92 13.41
C GLN A 309 13.38 -33.68 13.93
N GLN A 310 12.21 -33.07 13.80
CA GLN A 310 10.92 -33.66 14.11
C GLN A 310 10.02 -33.52 12.88
N TRP A 311 9.60 -34.65 12.31
CA TRP A 311 8.86 -34.69 11.04
C TRP A 311 7.35 -34.51 11.27
N THR A 312 6.73 -33.63 10.49
CA THR A 312 5.31 -33.25 10.68
C THR A 312 4.35 -33.89 9.67
N SER A 313 4.88 -34.54 8.64
CA SER A 313 4.14 -35.06 7.47
C SER A 313 3.31 -34.01 6.67
N GLN A 314 3.48 -32.72 6.95
CA GLN A 314 2.88 -31.59 6.20
C GLN A 314 3.98 -30.78 5.53
N SER A 315 3.81 -30.34 4.29
CA SER A 315 4.82 -29.45 3.65
C SER A 315 4.50 -27.96 3.80
N ALA A 316 3.22 -27.58 3.90
CA ALA A 316 2.77 -26.19 4.04
C ALA A 316 3.37 -25.51 5.29
N PRO A 317 3.84 -24.24 5.22
CA PRO A 317 4.51 -23.57 6.33
C PRO A 317 3.70 -23.46 7.63
N LEU A 318 4.41 -23.60 8.74
CA LEU A 318 3.90 -23.36 10.09
C LEU A 318 4.21 -21.93 10.52
N ALA A 319 3.24 -21.24 11.12
CA ALA A 319 3.33 -19.84 11.52
C ALA A 319 3.43 -19.64 13.03
N ALA A 320 2.85 -20.55 13.83
CA ALA A 320 2.97 -20.55 15.28
C ALA A 320 3.06 -21.96 15.86
N ILE A 321 3.72 -22.09 17.01
CA ILE A 321 3.84 -23.34 17.78
C ILE A 321 3.74 -23.02 19.27
N HIS A 322 3.11 -23.92 20.03
CA HIS A 322 2.90 -23.75 21.47
C HIS A 322 2.85 -25.09 22.19
N PHE A 323 3.47 -25.16 23.37
CA PHE A 323 3.52 -26.35 24.23
C PHE A 323 2.96 -26.04 25.61
N VAL A 324 2.00 -26.85 26.04
CA VAL A 324 1.38 -26.79 27.38
C VAL A 324 2.35 -27.33 28.42
N ASP A 325 2.97 -28.46 28.08
CA ASP A 325 3.94 -29.20 28.87
C ASP A 325 4.98 -29.82 27.93
N ASP A 326 5.99 -30.50 28.47
CA ASP A 326 7.12 -31.10 27.73
C ASP A 326 6.72 -32.17 26.69
N ARG A 327 5.44 -32.57 26.66
CA ARG A 327 4.89 -33.58 25.75
C ARG A 327 3.73 -33.05 24.89
N THR A 328 2.82 -32.29 25.48
CA THR A 328 1.56 -31.85 24.85
C THR A 328 1.75 -30.50 24.16
N GLY A 329 1.58 -30.47 22.83
CA GLY A 329 1.77 -29.25 22.04
C GLY A 329 0.96 -29.21 20.75
N CYS A 330 0.89 -28.03 20.16
CA CYS A 330 0.16 -27.73 18.94
C CYS A 330 0.97 -26.78 18.04
N ALA A 331 0.95 -27.02 16.74
CA ALA A 331 1.46 -26.10 15.72
C ALA A 331 0.35 -25.76 14.71
N VAL A 332 0.36 -24.52 14.20
CA VAL A 332 -0.64 -24.03 13.23
C VAL A 332 0.04 -23.26 12.10
N GLY A 333 -0.63 -23.15 10.95
CA GLY A 333 -0.07 -22.42 9.81
C GLY A 333 -0.97 -22.32 8.59
N ALA A 334 -0.35 -22.37 7.42
CA ALA A 334 -0.99 -22.09 6.14
C ALA A 334 -2.09 -23.11 5.76
N LEU A 335 -3.04 -22.68 4.92
CA LEU A 335 -4.15 -23.50 4.40
C LEU A 335 -5.07 -24.13 5.47
N GLY A 336 -5.15 -23.53 6.66
CA GLY A 336 -5.88 -24.06 7.81
C GLY A 336 -5.22 -25.29 8.46
N THR A 337 -3.91 -25.44 8.30
CA THR A 337 -3.14 -26.55 8.90
C THR A 337 -3.12 -26.43 10.42
N ILE A 338 -3.53 -27.49 11.12
CA ILE A 338 -3.31 -27.69 12.55
C ILE A 338 -2.65 -29.05 12.77
N LEU A 339 -1.68 -29.10 13.67
CA LEU A 339 -0.93 -30.27 14.09
C LEU A 339 -0.91 -30.35 15.62
N SER A 340 -1.17 -31.52 16.18
CA SER A 340 -1.06 -31.79 17.63
C SER A 340 -0.05 -32.90 17.93
N THR A 341 0.53 -32.87 19.13
CA THR A 341 1.46 -33.89 19.63
C THR A 341 1.23 -34.13 21.13
N THR A 342 1.51 -35.36 21.57
CA THR A 342 1.41 -35.81 22.97
C THR A 342 2.68 -36.53 23.45
N ASP A 343 3.78 -36.45 22.70
CA ASP A 343 5.06 -37.13 22.97
C ASP A 343 6.29 -36.20 22.90
N GLY A 344 6.06 -34.88 22.81
CA GLY A 344 7.10 -33.85 22.72
C GLY A 344 7.48 -33.51 21.27
N GLY A 345 6.59 -33.77 20.32
CA GLY A 345 6.81 -33.56 18.88
C GLY A 345 7.57 -34.68 18.19
N ARG A 346 7.72 -35.87 18.80
CA ARG A 346 8.32 -37.04 18.12
C ARG A 346 7.37 -37.58 17.06
N THR A 347 6.07 -37.50 17.30
CA THR A 347 5.00 -37.67 16.32
C THR A 347 4.08 -36.46 16.33
N TRP A 348 3.53 -36.14 15.16
CA TRP A 348 2.55 -35.07 14.95
C TRP A 348 1.34 -35.63 14.20
N GLN A 349 0.15 -35.27 14.65
CA GLN A 349 -1.13 -35.68 14.06
C GLN A 349 -1.82 -34.46 13.48
N SER A 350 -2.35 -34.55 12.25
CA SER A 350 -3.11 -33.46 11.64
C SER A 350 -4.60 -33.65 11.82
N ASN A 351 -5.32 -32.54 11.97
CA ASN A 351 -6.78 -32.51 11.91
C ASN A 351 -7.35 -32.80 10.50
N HIS A 352 -6.51 -32.80 9.46
CA HIS A 352 -6.91 -33.11 8.08
C HIS A 352 -6.48 -34.52 7.66
N ARG A 353 -7.36 -35.24 6.95
CA ARG A 353 -7.09 -36.61 6.44
C ARG A 353 -5.94 -36.69 5.40
N ALA A 354 -5.55 -35.57 4.81
CA ALA A 354 -4.48 -35.49 3.81
C ALA A 354 -3.79 -34.12 3.87
N PRO A 355 -2.48 -34.03 3.57
CA PRO A 355 -1.78 -32.74 3.50
C PRO A 355 -2.39 -31.79 2.47
N ARG A 356 -2.64 -30.56 2.87
CA ARG A 356 -3.15 -29.50 1.98
C ARG A 356 -2.01 -28.88 1.17
N ARG A 357 -2.34 -28.47 -0.05
CA ARG A 357 -1.39 -27.84 -0.99
C ARG A 357 -2.12 -26.85 -1.90
N VAL A 358 -1.40 -26.12 -2.73
CA VAL A 358 -2.02 -25.29 -3.77
C VAL A 358 -2.20 -26.08 -5.08
N ALA A 359 -3.24 -25.75 -5.83
CA ALA A 359 -3.40 -26.16 -7.22
C ALA A 359 -2.64 -25.21 -8.15
N LEU A 360 -2.65 -23.92 -7.83
CA LEU A 360 -2.08 -22.82 -8.62
C LEU A 360 -0.98 -22.10 -7.83
N MET A 361 0.16 -21.84 -8.48
CA MET A 361 1.16 -20.89 -8.01
C MET A 361 1.38 -19.83 -9.08
N CYS A 362 1.41 -18.55 -8.69
CA CYS A 362 1.67 -17.42 -9.57
C CYS A 362 2.92 -16.69 -9.06
N VAL A 363 3.91 -16.49 -9.92
CA VAL A 363 5.19 -15.86 -9.58
C VAL A 363 5.34 -14.62 -10.45
N HIS A 364 5.25 -13.45 -9.82
CA HIS A 364 5.24 -12.15 -10.49
C HIS A 364 6.44 -11.31 -10.06
N ALA A 365 6.98 -10.50 -10.97
CA ALA A 365 8.16 -9.64 -10.71
C ALA A 365 7.78 -8.24 -10.19
N ARG A 366 6.51 -7.86 -10.35
CA ARG A 366 5.93 -6.55 -9.99
C ARG A 366 4.50 -6.74 -9.48
N PRO A 367 4.04 -5.97 -8.46
CA PRO A 367 2.64 -5.95 -8.03
C PRO A 367 1.61 -5.76 -9.16
N SER A 368 1.94 -4.94 -10.18
CA SER A 368 1.09 -4.66 -11.34
C SER A 368 0.96 -5.82 -12.36
N GLN A 369 1.70 -6.91 -12.18
CA GLN A 369 1.57 -8.10 -13.02
C GLN A 369 0.55 -9.12 -12.47
N ILE A 370 0.06 -8.94 -11.24
CA ILE A 370 -0.87 -9.90 -10.60
C ILE A 370 -2.25 -9.84 -11.27
N SER A 371 -2.61 -10.89 -12.01
CA SER A 371 -3.95 -11.04 -12.61
C SER A 371 -4.99 -11.43 -11.55
N PHE A 372 -5.42 -10.45 -10.75
CA PHE A 372 -6.48 -10.61 -9.75
C PHE A 372 -7.78 -11.19 -10.34
N ASP A 373 -8.14 -10.82 -11.56
CA ASP A 373 -9.34 -11.29 -12.26
C ASP A 373 -9.31 -12.82 -12.50
N MET A 374 -8.12 -13.36 -12.80
CA MET A 374 -7.88 -14.81 -12.92
C MET A 374 -7.93 -15.51 -11.56
N LEU A 375 -7.43 -14.88 -10.50
CA LEU A 375 -7.55 -15.40 -9.13
C LEU A 375 -9.02 -15.44 -8.67
N SER A 376 -9.81 -14.40 -8.93
CA SER A 376 -11.26 -14.35 -8.66
C SER A 376 -11.98 -15.54 -9.31
N LYS A 377 -11.66 -15.82 -10.58
CA LYS A 377 -12.23 -16.95 -11.35
C LYS A 377 -11.80 -18.31 -10.80
N TYR A 378 -10.50 -18.59 -10.72
CA TYR A 378 -10.04 -19.94 -10.40
C TYR A 378 -10.04 -20.23 -8.88
N ALA A 379 -9.64 -19.27 -8.03
CA ALA A 379 -9.53 -19.49 -6.59
C ALA A 379 -10.81 -19.15 -5.82
N GLY A 380 -11.45 -18.03 -6.18
CA GLY A 380 -12.74 -17.62 -5.61
C GLY A 380 -13.90 -18.51 -6.08
N ASP A 381 -14.28 -18.42 -7.36
CA ASP A 381 -15.45 -19.11 -7.91
C ASP A 381 -15.25 -20.63 -8.08
N GLN A 382 -14.12 -21.05 -8.65
CA GLN A 382 -13.84 -22.47 -8.92
C GLN A 382 -13.11 -23.20 -7.78
N GLY A 383 -12.80 -22.50 -6.67
CA GLY A 383 -12.30 -23.08 -5.43
C GLY A 383 -10.86 -23.62 -5.43
N TYR A 384 -10.05 -23.36 -6.46
CA TYR A 384 -8.67 -23.84 -6.51
C TYR A 384 -7.78 -23.13 -5.49
N ARG A 385 -7.07 -23.87 -4.63
CA ARG A 385 -6.14 -23.26 -3.66
C ARG A 385 -4.98 -22.61 -4.40
N SER A 386 -4.65 -21.37 -4.07
CA SER A 386 -3.69 -20.56 -4.83
C SER A 386 -2.69 -19.78 -3.99
N LEU A 387 -1.46 -19.73 -4.48
CA LEU A 387 -0.35 -18.93 -3.95
C LEU A 387 0.03 -17.85 -4.95
N VAL A 388 0.19 -16.61 -4.50
CA VAL A 388 0.92 -15.57 -5.24
C VAL A 388 2.24 -15.29 -4.54
N ALA A 389 3.33 -15.31 -5.28
CA ALA A 389 4.67 -15.00 -4.81
C ALA A 389 5.25 -13.79 -5.57
N LEU A 390 5.80 -12.83 -4.82
CA LEU A 390 6.66 -11.76 -5.33
C LEU A 390 8.10 -12.01 -4.86
N PRO A 391 9.01 -12.58 -5.69
CA PRO A 391 10.39 -12.79 -5.30
C PRO A 391 11.18 -11.47 -5.11
N ILE A 392 10.80 -10.42 -5.84
CA ILE A 392 11.52 -9.15 -5.89
C ILE A 392 10.91 -8.16 -4.90
N ARG A 393 11.77 -7.51 -4.10
CA ARG A 393 11.39 -6.47 -3.15
C ARG A 393 11.51 -5.07 -3.72
N ARG A 394 10.38 -4.36 -3.74
CA ARG A 394 10.19 -2.98 -4.23
C ARG A 394 9.59 -2.06 -3.16
N ASP A 395 9.30 -2.62 -1.99
CA ASP A 395 9.07 -1.97 -0.68
C ASP A 395 10.36 -1.42 -0.05
N LEU A 396 11.52 -1.65 -0.68
CA LEU A 396 12.82 -1.17 -0.27
C LEU A 396 13.38 -0.25 -1.36
N GLY A 397 13.76 0.96 -0.99
CA GLY A 397 14.27 2.00 -1.91
C GLY A 397 13.74 3.38 -1.55
N PRO A 398 14.25 4.45 -2.18
CA PRO A 398 13.81 5.83 -1.91
C PRO A 398 12.32 5.99 -2.20
N ASP A 399 11.87 5.45 -3.34
CA ASP A 399 10.48 5.55 -3.81
C ASP A 399 9.50 4.60 -3.12
N SER A 400 9.95 3.80 -2.14
CA SER A 400 9.03 3.13 -1.22
C SER A 400 8.29 4.18 -0.38
N GLN A 401 6.95 4.21 -0.42
CA GLN A 401 6.19 4.98 0.56
C GLN A 401 6.44 4.37 1.95
N PRO A 402 6.40 5.15 3.05
CA PRO A 402 6.70 4.67 4.40
C PRO A 402 5.81 3.52 4.94
N GLN A 403 4.86 3.01 4.15
CA GLN A 403 4.04 1.84 4.41
C GLN A 403 4.83 0.54 4.11
N GLN A 404 5.65 0.09 5.07
CA GLN A 404 6.51 -1.11 4.98
C GLN A 404 5.72 -2.44 5.13
N ASP A 405 4.55 -2.53 4.49
CA ASP A 405 3.58 -3.62 4.66
C ASP A 405 3.10 -4.23 3.32
N LEU A 406 3.89 -4.09 2.25
CA LEU A 406 3.59 -4.66 0.93
C LEU A 406 3.32 -6.16 0.96
N ASP A 407 4.05 -6.92 1.79
CA ASP A 407 3.87 -8.36 1.98
C ASP A 407 2.54 -8.69 2.67
N LEU A 408 2.14 -7.88 3.65
CA LEU A 408 0.89 -8.02 4.39
C LEU A 408 -0.31 -7.65 3.51
N ARG A 409 -0.18 -6.57 2.73
CA ARG A 409 -1.16 -6.14 1.72
C ARG A 409 -1.24 -7.09 0.53
N LEU A 410 -0.14 -7.74 0.15
CA LEU A 410 -0.14 -8.83 -0.81
C LEU A 410 -0.94 -10.02 -0.29
N ASN A 411 -0.76 -10.43 0.97
CA ASN A 411 -1.59 -11.48 1.54
C ASN A 411 -3.08 -11.06 1.61
N GLU A 412 -3.37 -9.88 2.15
CA GLU A 412 -4.74 -9.35 2.30
C GLU A 412 -5.46 -9.18 0.95
N SER A 413 -4.79 -8.66 -0.09
CA SER A 413 -5.36 -8.50 -1.44
C SER A 413 -5.58 -9.82 -2.20
N VAL A 414 -4.70 -10.80 -2.03
CA VAL A 414 -4.87 -12.14 -2.62
C VAL A 414 -6.00 -12.88 -1.90
N ILE A 415 -6.14 -12.70 -0.59
CA ILE A 415 -7.18 -13.32 0.22
C ILE A 415 -8.56 -12.70 -0.04
N SER A 416 -8.66 -11.39 -0.31
CA SER A 416 -9.92 -10.72 -0.63
C SER A 416 -10.53 -11.17 -1.97
N VAL A 417 -9.71 -11.63 -2.92
CA VAL A 417 -10.20 -12.21 -4.20
C VAL A 417 -10.40 -13.74 -4.14
N GLY A 418 -10.39 -14.33 -2.95
CA GLY A 418 -10.57 -15.77 -2.75
C GLY A 418 -9.31 -16.62 -2.95
N GLY A 419 -8.13 -16.03 -3.11
CA GLY A 419 -6.86 -16.76 -3.06
C GLY A 419 -6.59 -17.42 -1.70
N SER A 420 -5.55 -18.25 -1.59
CA SER A 420 -5.21 -18.89 -0.31
C SER A 420 -4.11 -18.15 0.46
N MET A 421 -3.07 -17.66 -0.21
CA MET A 421 -2.00 -16.87 0.43
C MET A 421 -1.25 -15.98 -0.59
N GLY A 422 -0.82 -14.80 -0.14
CA GLY A 422 0.19 -13.98 -0.82
C GLY A 422 1.50 -13.98 -0.01
N GLN A 423 2.65 -14.10 -0.67
CA GLN A 423 3.96 -14.02 -0.03
C GLN A 423 4.97 -13.20 -0.82
N GLN A 424 5.92 -12.59 -0.12
CA GLN A 424 7.03 -11.85 -0.69
C GLN A 424 8.35 -12.44 -0.16
N ASP A 425 9.34 -12.70 -1.01
CA ASP A 425 10.66 -13.13 -0.53
C ASP A 425 11.48 -11.91 -0.07
N TRP A 426 12.48 -12.12 0.80
CA TRP A 426 13.27 -11.03 1.38
C TRP A 426 14.59 -10.77 0.64
N ARG A 427 15.05 -11.74 -0.18
CA ARG A 427 16.43 -11.84 -0.69
C ARG A 427 16.80 -10.95 -1.88
N PHE A 428 15.83 -10.53 -2.72
CA PHE A 428 16.09 -9.88 -4.01
C PHE A 428 15.54 -8.44 -4.09
N PRO A 429 16.21 -7.45 -3.48
CA PRO A 429 15.72 -6.07 -3.48
C PRO A 429 16.05 -5.33 -4.78
N VAL A 430 15.24 -4.33 -5.12
CA VAL A 430 15.49 -3.34 -6.18
C VAL A 430 15.33 -1.96 -5.54
N GLN A 431 16.40 -1.52 -4.86
CA GLN A 431 16.41 -0.25 -4.10
C GLN A 431 16.87 0.95 -4.92
N ILE A 432 17.54 0.71 -6.05
CA ILE A 432 18.13 1.75 -6.89
C ILE A 432 17.19 1.96 -8.09
N PRO A 433 16.69 3.19 -8.36
CA PRO A 433 15.78 3.45 -9.47
C PRO A 433 16.35 3.02 -10.83
N GLY A 434 15.57 2.27 -11.61
CA GLY A 434 15.96 1.78 -12.93
C GLY A 434 16.93 0.58 -12.93
N LEU A 435 17.35 0.07 -11.76
CA LEU A 435 18.23 -1.09 -11.64
C LEU A 435 17.65 -2.34 -12.32
N GLU A 436 16.32 -2.52 -12.33
CA GLU A 436 15.69 -3.65 -13.03
C GLU A 436 15.86 -3.63 -14.56
N GLN A 437 16.28 -2.50 -15.12
CA GLN A 437 16.50 -2.32 -16.56
C GLN A 437 17.97 -2.52 -16.97
N ASN A 438 18.88 -2.75 -16.01
CA ASN A 438 20.30 -2.96 -16.20
C ASN A 438 20.71 -4.34 -15.63
N ALA A 439 20.83 -5.34 -16.51
CA ALA A 439 21.09 -6.72 -16.11
C ALA A 439 22.40 -6.88 -15.32
N ASP A 440 23.49 -6.26 -15.77
CA ASP A 440 24.81 -6.43 -15.16
C ASP A 440 24.85 -5.84 -13.75
N ARG A 441 24.31 -4.63 -13.57
CA ARG A 441 24.20 -3.99 -12.24
C ARG A 441 23.23 -4.72 -11.31
N LEU A 442 22.11 -5.23 -11.83
CA LEU A 442 21.16 -6.01 -11.04
C LEU A 442 21.79 -7.32 -10.54
N ILE A 443 22.56 -8.00 -11.40
CA ILE A 443 23.30 -9.22 -11.05
C ILE A 443 24.43 -8.90 -10.05
N GLU A 444 25.13 -7.78 -10.18
CA GLU A 444 26.12 -7.31 -9.21
C GLU A 444 25.48 -7.09 -7.82
N GLU A 445 24.38 -6.35 -7.76
CA GLU A 445 23.66 -6.00 -6.53
C GLU A 445 23.11 -7.25 -5.82
N TRP A 446 22.45 -8.14 -6.57
CA TRP A 446 21.90 -9.39 -6.04
C TRP A 446 23.00 -10.39 -5.65
N ASN A 447 24.14 -10.42 -6.33
CA ASN A 447 25.31 -11.17 -5.86
C ASN A 447 25.83 -10.63 -4.53
N ARG A 448 25.89 -9.30 -4.34
CA ARG A 448 26.31 -8.70 -3.07
C ARG A 448 25.39 -9.10 -1.91
N HIS A 449 24.08 -9.15 -2.15
CA HIS A 449 23.08 -9.60 -1.16
C HIS A 449 23.04 -11.12 -0.93
N THR A 450 23.61 -11.93 -1.83
CA THR A 450 23.67 -13.40 -1.73
C THR A 450 25.09 -13.93 -1.49
N GLU A 451 26.01 -13.08 -1.02
CA GLU A 451 27.40 -13.45 -0.70
C GLU A 451 28.15 -14.09 -1.89
N GLY A 452 27.83 -13.65 -3.12
CA GLY A 452 28.38 -14.18 -4.38
C GLY A 452 27.74 -15.49 -4.86
N ARG A 453 26.67 -15.97 -4.21
CA ARG A 453 26.05 -17.28 -4.45
C ARG A 453 24.70 -17.20 -5.17
N LEU A 454 24.44 -16.12 -5.92
CA LEU A 454 23.12 -15.78 -6.47
C LEU A 454 22.41 -16.95 -7.16
N ALA A 455 23.07 -17.62 -8.11
CA ALA A 455 22.45 -18.69 -8.88
C ALA A 455 22.05 -19.90 -8.00
N SER A 456 22.88 -20.32 -7.05
CA SER A 456 22.58 -21.45 -6.18
C SER A 456 21.52 -21.12 -5.13
N VAL A 457 21.56 -19.92 -4.54
CA VAL A 457 20.56 -19.46 -3.56
C VAL A 457 19.18 -19.32 -4.22
N THR A 458 19.07 -18.63 -5.36
CA THR A 458 17.80 -18.43 -6.06
C THR A 458 17.16 -19.76 -6.49
N LEU A 459 17.94 -20.65 -7.10
CA LEU A 459 17.43 -21.95 -7.53
C LEU A 459 17.09 -22.85 -6.33
N SER A 460 17.87 -22.83 -5.24
CA SER A 460 17.57 -23.56 -4.00
C SER A 460 16.23 -23.09 -3.39
N ARG A 461 16.02 -21.77 -3.27
CA ARG A 461 14.78 -21.20 -2.74
C ARG A 461 13.57 -21.52 -3.61
N PHE A 462 13.68 -21.39 -4.93
CA PHE A 462 12.57 -21.70 -5.86
C PHE A 462 12.25 -23.21 -5.92
N VAL A 463 13.26 -24.08 -5.94
CA VAL A 463 13.05 -25.54 -5.88
C VAL A 463 12.41 -25.95 -4.56
N ALA A 464 12.84 -25.37 -3.43
CA ALA A 464 12.20 -25.60 -2.13
C ALA A 464 10.74 -25.15 -2.16
N GLN A 465 10.44 -23.92 -2.60
CA GLN A 465 9.05 -23.42 -2.70
C GLN A 465 8.16 -24.34 -3.55
N LEU A 466 8.64 -24.87 -4.68
CA LEU A 466 7.89 -25.82 -5.50
C LEU A 466 7.64 -27.17 -4.80
N ARG A 467 8.62 -27.70 -4.04
CA ARG A 467 8.49 -28.94 -3.26
C ARG A 467 7.66 -28.77 -1.97
N THR A 468 7.63 -27.55 -1.41
CA THR A 468 6.79 -27.11 -0.29
C THR A 468 5.32 -27.02 -0.71
N TRP A 469 5.04 -26.23 -1.75
CA TRP A 469 3.68 -25.82 -2.13
C TRP A 469 2.99 -26.76 -3.13
N ARG A 470 3.77 -27.55 -3.87
CA ARG A 470 3.32 -28.64 -4.76
C ARG A 470 2.20 -28.25 -5.75
N PRO A 471 2.38 -27.16 -6.53
CA PRO A 471 1.38 -26.73 -7.51
C PRO A 471 1.22 -27.72 -8.67
N GLU A 472 0.00 -27.83 -9.19
CA GLU A 472 -0.27 -28.49 -10.49
C GLU A 472 0.07 -27.55 -11.65
N VAL A 473 -0.29 -26.27 -11.49
CA VAL A 473 -0.15 -25.22 -12.49
C VAL A 473 0.72 -24.10 -11.91
N LEU A 474 1.72 -23.68 -12.67
CA LEU A 474 2.53 -22.50 -12.39
C LEU A 474 2.25 -21.41 -13.44
N ILE A 475 2.14 -20.16 -13.00
CA ILE A 475 2.12 -18.97 -13.86
C ILE A 475 3.36 -18.13 -13.56
N ILE A 476 4.04 -17.69 -14.62
CA ILE A 476 5.16 -16.75 -14.62
C ILE A 476 4.89 -15.65 -15.66
N ASP A 477 5.47 -14.46 -15.50
CA ASP A 477 5.32 -13.40 -16.50
C ASP A 477 6.22 -13.59 -17.73
N GLN A 478 5.72 -13.19 -18.90
CA GLN A 478 6.53 -12.88 -20.07
C GLN A 478 7.16 -11.48 -19.88
N PRO A 479 8.50 -11.35 -19.81
CA PRO A 479 9.16 -10.05 -19.74
C PRO A 479 8.88 -9.18 -20.98
N GLN A 480 8.92 -7.86 -20.79
CA GLN A 480 8.72 -6.85 -21.82
C GLN A 480 9.90 -5.87 -21.82
N GLY A 481 10.26 -5.34 -22.99
CA GLY A 481 11.35 -4.37 -23.14
C GLY A 481 12.67 -4.89 -22.53
N LYS A 482 13.32 -4.05 -21.73
CA LYS A 482 14.60 -4.35 -21.04
C LYS A 482 14.42 -4.83 -19.59
N ASP A 483 13.29 -5.46 -19.23
CA ASP A 483 13.09 -5.93 -17.85
C ASP A 483 13.97 -7.16 -17.51
N ALA A 484 15.20 -6.88 -17.07
CA ALA A 484 16.17 -7.87 -16.65
C ALA A 484 15.71 -8.63 -15.40
N ALA A 485 15.04 -7.96 -14.46
CA ALA A 485 14.57 -8.58 -13.23
C ALA A 485 13.46 -9.62 -13.48
N SER A 486 12.47 -9.30 -14.31
CA SER A 486 11.46 -10.26 -14.78
C SER A 486 12.10 -11.41 -15.56
N THR A 487 13.12 -11.12 -16.38
CA THR A 487 13.82 -12.13 -17.18
C THR A 487 14.56 -13.15 -16.30
N LEU A 488 15.38 -12.69 -15.35
CA LEU A 488 16.10 -13.55 -14.41
C LEU A 488 15.15 -14.42 -13.57
N VAL A 489 14.04 -13.86 -13.07
CA VAL A 489 13.03 -14.62 -12.32
C VAL A 489 12.37 -15.69 -13.20
N LYS A 490 11.99 -15.35 -14.44
CA LYS A 490 11.37 -16.27 -15.41
C LYS A 490 12.33 -17.44 -15.75
N ASP A 491 13.59 -17.15 -16.08
CA ASP A 491 14.57 -18.18 -16.44
C ASP A 491 14.95 -19.09 -15.25
N ALA A 492 15.23 -18.49 -14.08
CA ALA A 492 15.52 -19.27 -12.88
C ALA A 492 14.32 -20.12 -12.43
N MET A 493 13.08 -19.65 -12.59
CA MET A 493 11.89 -20.42 -12.26
C MET A 493 11.65 -21.59 -13.23
N LEU A 494 11.88 -21.41 -14.54
CA LEU A 494 11.83 -22.51 -15.52
C LEU A 494 12.86 -23.60 -15.21
N GLN A 495 14.09 -23.22 -14.83
CA GLN A 495 15.11 -24.16 -14.37
C GLN A 495 14.73 -24.83 -13.04
N ALA A 496 14.13 -24.10 -12.10
CA ALA A 496 13.66 -24.63 -10.82
C ALA A 496 12.54 -25.68 -11.00
N VAL A 497 11.64 -25.53 -11.99
CA VAL A 497 10.62 -26.56 -12.30
C VAL A 497 11.26 -27.90 -12.71
N ARG A 498 12.34 -27.87 -13.51
CA ARG A 498 13.09 -29.08 -13.87
C ARG A 498 13.74 -29.72 -12.62
N TYR A 499 14.41 -28.93 -11.79
CA TYR A 499 15.11 -29.42 -10.59
C TYR A 499 14.18 -29.80 -9.42
N ALA A 500 12.96 -29.27 -9.37
CA ALA A 500 11.96 -29.68 -8.39
C ALA A 500 11.56 -31.15 -8.55
N ALA A 501 11.49 -31.64 -9.79
CA ALA A 501 11.15 -33.02 -10.13
C ALA A 501 12.32 -34.02 -9.97
N ASP A 502 13.56 -33.54 -10.07
CA ASP A 502 14.79 -34.36 -9.98
C ASP A 502 15.07 -34.76 -8.53
N SER A 503 15.27 -36.06 -8.26
CA SER A 503 15.56 -36.61 -6.92
C SER A 503 17.04 -36.56 -6.52
N THR A 504 17.93 -36.23 -7.46
CA THR A 504 19.38 -36.08 -7.27
C THR A 504 19.78 -34.64 -6.96
N ARG A 505 18.90 -33.66 -7.25
CA ARG A 505 19.14 -32.22 -7.04
C ARG A 505 18.65 -31.77 -5.66
N TYR A 506 19.46 -30.93 -5.01
CA TYR A 506 19.20 -30.38 -3.67
C TYR A 506 18.85 -31.48 -2.66
N ILE A 507 19.84 -32.35 -2.39
CA ILE A 507 19.74 -33.47 -1.45
C ILE A 507 19.46 -32.97 -0.03
N GLU A 508 20.06 -31.83 0.32
CA GLU A 508 19.87 -31.08 1.56
C GLU A 508 18.40 -30.66 1.81
N HIS A 509 17.58 -30.46 0.77
CA HIS A 509 16.13 -30.21 0.95
C HIS A 509 15.42 -31.46 1.49
N ARG A 510 15.84 -32.66 1.06
CA ARG A 510 15.30 -33.94 1.52
C ARG A 510 15.84 -34.29 2.90
N GLU A 511 17.14 -34.12 3.12
CA GLU A 511 17.81 -34.50 4.37
C GLU A 511 17.52 -33.54 5.51
N HIS A 512 17.59 -32.23 5.30
CA HIS A 512 17.37 -31.25 6.37
C HIS A 512 15.91 -30.80 6.51
N ALA A 513 15.08 -30.96 5.48
CA ALA A 513 13.69 -30.50 5.49
C ALA A 513 12.64 -31.49 4.95
N GLY A 514 13.00 -32.73 4.60
CA GLY A 514 12.01 -33.75 4.21
C GLY A 514 11.27 -33.47 2.91
N LEU A 515 11.71 -32.49 2.12
CA LEU A 515 11.04 -32.07 0.90
C LEU A 515 11.27 -33.09 -0.23
N THR A 516 10.25 -33.92 -0.49
CA THR A 516 10.25 -34.85 -1.62
C THR A 516 10.18 -34.09 -2.95
N PRO A 517 10.73 -34.66 -4.06
CA PRO A 517 10.58 -34.09 -5.40
C PRO A 517 9.12 -33.90 -5.82
N TRP A 518 8.90 -32.96 -6.74
CA TRP A 518 7.58 -32.61 -7.26
C TRP A 518 7.67 -32.14 -8.72
N LYS A 519 6.89 -32.75 -9.64
CA LYS A 519 6.74 -32.27 -11.03
C LYS A 519 5.46 -31.45 -11.17
N VAL A 520 5.61 -30.18 -11.53
CA VAL A 520 4.51 -29.31 -11.97
C VAL A 520 3.99 -29.85 -13.31
N LYS A 521 2.66 -29.93 -13.49
CA LYS A 521 2.06 -30.49 -14.72
C LYS A 521 1.97 -29.49 -15.88
N LYS A 522 1.84 -28.20 -15.59
CA LYS A 522 1.81 -27.13 -16.60
C LYS A 522 2.49 -25.86 -16.10
N VAL A 523 3.22 -25.20 -16.99
CA VAL A 523 3.74 -23.85 -16.78
C VAL A 523 3.17 -22.93 -17.86
N TYR A 524 2.59 -21.80 -17.44
CA TYR A 524 2.03 -20.80 -18.34
C TYR A 524 2.80 -19.48 -18.22
N LEU A 525 3.12 -18.88 -19.36
CA LEU A 525 3.55 -17.48 -19.45
C LEU A 525 2.31 -16.58 -19.54
N ARG A 526 2.14 -15.67 -18.58
CA ARG A 526 1.22 -14.53 -18.68
C ARG A 526 1.78 -13.56 -19.72
N LEU A 527 0.99 -13.26 -20.75
CA LEU A 527 1.41 -12.44 -21.88
C LEU A 527 1.09 -10.94 -21.69
N PRO A 528 1.74 -10.04 -22.46
CA PRO A 528 1.35 -8.63 -22.53
C PRO A 528 -0.11 -8.44 -22.95
N PRO A 529 -0.79 -7.35 -22.52
CA PRO A 529 -2.08 -6.95 -23.07
C PRO A 529 -2.06 -6.87 -24.61
N GLY A 530 -3.18 -7.22 -25.25
CA GLY A 530 -3.27 -7.30 -26.72
C GLY A 530 -2.71 -8.58 -27.35
N SER A 531 -1.99 -9.43 -26.60
CA SER A 531 -1.48 -10.71 -27.11
C SER A 531 -2.57 -11.78 -27.27
N SER A 532 -2.34 -12.76 -28.15
CA SER A 532 -3.12 -14.01 -28.25
C SER A 532 -2.41 -15.18 -27.55
N GLY A 533 -3.17 -16.18 -27.09
CA GLY A 533 -2.67 -17.35 -26.35
C GLY A 533 -3.76 -18.40 -26.09
N GLN A 534 -3.38 -19.60 -25.64
CA GLN A 534 -4.31 -20.74 -25.54
C GLN A 534 -5.35 -20.64 -24.41
N VAL A 535 -5.15 -19.75 -23.42
CA VAL A 535 -6.09 -19.54 -22.30
C VAL A 535 -6.29 -18.04 -22.06
N SER A 536 -7.53 -17.61 -21.84
CA SER A 536 -7.88 -16.23 -21.48
C SER A 536 -8.82 -16.17 -20.27
N VAL A 537 -8.79 -15.04 -19.57
CA VAL A 537 -9.83 -14.61 -18.61
C VAL A 537 -10.24 -13.19 -18.98
N ASP A 538 -11.52 -12.98 -19.26
CA ASP A 538 -12.09 -11.66 -19.52
C ASP A 538 -12.41 -10.98 -18.18
N ALA A 539 -12.11 -9.70 -18.03
CA ALA A 539 -12.38 -8.97 -16.78
C ALA A 539 -13.89 -8.87 -16.48
N ASP A 540 -14.71 -8.78 -17.53
CA ASP A 540 -16.19 -8.75 -17.44
C ASP A 540 -16.83 -10.15 -17.48
N GLU A 541 -16.06 -11.22 -17.22
CA GLU A 541 -16.58 -12.58 -17.09
C GLU A 541 -17.39 -12.73 -15.79
N TYR A 542 -18.61 -13.26 -15.89
CA TYR A 542 -19.50 -13.49 -14.75
C TYR A 542 -19.12 -14.75 -13.97
N LEU A 543 -19.06 -14.63 -12.64
CA LEU A 543 -18.63 -15.68 -11.71
C LEU A 543 -19.83 -16.12 -10.85
N ALA A 544 -20.41 -17.27 -11.19
CA ALA A 544 -21.71 -17.71 -10.69
C ALA A 544 -21.80 -17.89 -9.17
N ARG A 545 -20.72 -18.31 -8.48
CA ARG A 545 -20.69 -18.49 -7.02
C ARG A 545 -20.34 -17.21 -6.26
N LEU A 546 -19.77 -16.22 -6.96
CA LEU A 546 -19.48 -14.89 -6.41
C LEU A 546 -20.59 -13.87 -6.77
N GLY A 547 -21.52 -14.23 -7.66
CA GLY A 547 -22.68 -13.42 -8.04
C GLY A 547 -22.34 -12.12 -8.79
N THR A 548 -21.13 -12.00 -9.35
CA THR A 548 -20.65 -10.75 -9.95
C THR A 548 -19.52 -10.99 -10.98
N THR A 549 -18.93 -9.96 -11.56
CA THR A 549 -17.84 -10.09 -12.54
C THR A 549 -16.47 -10.26 -11.89
N ALA A 550 -15.53 -10.85 -12.64
CA ALA A 550 -14.15 -10.99 -12.20
C ALA A 550 -13.51 -9.64 -11.81
N ALA A 551 -13.76 -8.58 -12.59
CA ALA A 551 -13.31 -7.20 -12.35
C ALA A 551 -13.85 -6.61 -11.04
N THR A 552 -15.13 -6.86 -10.70
CA THR A 552 -15.75 -6.37 -9.46
C THR A 552 -15.12 -6.99 -8.21
N VAL A 553 -14.69 -8.26 -8.28
CA VAL A 553 -13.95 -8.90 -7.19
C VAL A 553 -12.48 -8.42 -7.19
N ALA A 554 -11.86 -8.37 -8.37
CA ALA A 554 -10.45 -8.00 -8.54
C ALA A 554 -10.12 -6.57 -8.09
N SER A 555 -11.07 -5.63 -8.22
CA SER A 555 -10.89 -4.23 -7.79
C SER A 555 -10.48 -4.13 -6.33
N THR A 556 -11.10 -4.92 -5.42
CA THR A 556 -10.77 -4.91 -3.99
C THR A 556 -9.33 -5.38 -3.74
N GLY A 557 -8.86 -6.39 -4.50
CA GLY A 557 -7.46 -6.83 -4.43
C GLY A 557 -6.49 -5.73 -4.90
N LYS A 558 -6.72 -5.17 -6.09
CA LYS A 558 -5.94 -4.06 -6.66
C LYS A 558 -5.85 -2.87 -5.68
N GLN A 559 -6.98 -2.49 -5.08
CA GLN A 559 -7.14 -1.32 -4.20
C GLN A 559 -6.66 -1.54 -2.75
N ILE A 560 -6.38 -2.77 -2.33
CA ILE A 560 -5.59 -3.04 -1.09
C ILE A 560 -4.10 -2.96 -1.42
N LEU A 561 -3.68 -3.51 -2.56
CA LEU A 561 -2.27 -3.66 -2.89
C LEU A 561 -1.60 -2.31 -3.22
N GLY A 562 -2.19 -1.41 -4.00
CA GLY A 562 -1.57 -0.09 -4.25
C GLY A 562 -2.34 0.93 -5.08
N LYS A 563 -2.10 2.21 -4.76
CA LYS A 563 -2.75 3.41 -5.34
C LYS A 563 -2.67 3.51 -6.88
N THR A 564 -1.68 2.87 -7.49
CA THR A 564 -1.32 3.01 -8.93
C THR A 564 -1.60 1.75 -9.76
N LEU A 565 -2.36 0.78 -9.22
CA LEU A 565 -2.64 -0.50 -9.89
C LEU A 565 -3.86 -0.42 -10.83
N THR A 566 -3.84 0.57 -11.72
CA THR A 566 -4.97 0.99 -12.57
C THR A 566 -5.00 0.33 -13.95
N SER A 567 -4.03 -0.52 -14.29
CA SER A 567 -3.97 -1.20 -15.60
C SER A 567 -4.99 -2.34 -15.70
N ASP A 568 -6.27 -1.98 -15.88
CA ASP A 568 -7.34 -2.92 -16.22
C ASP A 568 -7.18 -3.41 -17.66
N ALA A 569 -6.29 -4.37 -17.86
CA ALA A 569 -6.29 -5.20 -19.05
C ALA A 569 -7.65 -5.93 -19.12
N GLU A 570 -8.52 -5.52 -20.04
CA GLU A 570 -9.86 -6.10 -20.25
C GLU A 570 -9.85 -7.63 -20.39
N ARG A 571 -8.70 -8.19 -20.77
CA ARG A 571 -8.46 -9.62 -20.92
C ARG A 571 -7.04 -9.98 -20.47
N SER A 572 -6.92 -10.89 -19.51
CA SER A 572 -5.65 -11.55 -19.17
C SER A 572 -5.47 -12.78 -20.07
N VAL A 573 -4.28 -12.94 -20.67
CA VAL A 573 -4.00 -14.00 -21.65
C VAL A 573 -2.73 -14.79 -21.27
N TYR A 574 -2.77 -16.10 -21.47
CA TYR A 574 -1.73 -17.04 -21.05
C TYR A 574 -1.34 -18.01 -22.16
N ARG A 575 -0.03 -18.26 -22.29
CA ARG A 575 0.56 -19.22 -23.23
C ARG A 575 1.15 -20.42 -22.49
N LEU A 576 0.82 -21.64 -22.90
CA LEU A 576 1.44 -22.86 -22.34
C LEU A 576 2.89 -22.97 -22.79
N VAL A 577 3.78 -23.34 -21.88
CA VAL A 577 5.21 -23.61 -22.12
C VAL A 577 5.47 -25.11 -22.00
N ASP A 578 6.17 -25.69 -22.97
CA ASP A 578 6.85 -26.97 -22.77
C ASP A 578 8.16 -26.71 -22.00
N VAL A 579 8.30 -27.33 -20.84
CA VAL A 579 9.46 -27.16 -19.96
C VAL A 579 10.51 -28.25 -20.19
N ASP A 580 10.16 -29.37 -20.82
CA ASP A 580 11.10 -30.47 -21.05
C ASP A 580 11.85 -30.32 -22.39
N GLN A 581 11.28 -29.59 -23.37
CA GLN A 581 11.96 -29.26 -24.63
C GLN A 581 13.03 -28.15 -24.49
N SER A 582 14.06 -28.24 -25.34
CA SER A 582 15.06 -27.18 -25.60
C SER A 582 14.56 -26.19 -26.66
N HIS A 583 15.23 -25.05 -26.81
CA HIS A 583 14.67 -23.86 -27.47
C HIS A 583 14.43 -23.95 -29.00
N ASP A 584 14.82 -25.05 -29.65
CA ASP A 584 14.74 -25.25 -31.11
C ASP A 584 13.59 -26.19 -31.48
N GLY A 585 12.38 -25.65 -31.69
CA GLY A 585 11.22 -26.40 -32.15
C GLY A 585 9.93 -25.58 -32.17
N ASP A 586 9.44 -25.20 -33.35
CA ASP A 586 8.29 -24.28 -33.53
C ASP A 586 6.91 -24.96 -33.36
N SER A 587 6.87 -26.18 -32.81
CA SER A 587 5.64 -26.94 -32.57
C SER A 587 5.00 -26.56 -31.23
N GLN A 588 4.09 -25.58 -31.26
CA GLN A 588 3.38 -25.12 -30.07
C GLN A 588 2.53 -26.23 -29.42
N PRO A 589 2.62 -26.44 -28.08
CA PRO A 589 1.80 -27.42 -27.39
C PRO A 589 0.33 -27.01 -27.37
N THR A 590 -0.55 -27.92 -27.81
CA THR A 590 -1.99 -27.68 -27.93
C THR A 590 -2.71 -27.89 -26.60
N VAL A 591 -3.59 -26.95 -26.23
CA VAL A 591 -4.42 -27.05 -25.02
C VAL A 591 -5.85 -27.42 -25.44
N SER A 592 -6.22 -28.68 -25.26
CA SER A 592 -7.63 -29.08 -25.34
C SER A 592 -8.43 -28.41 -24.20
N GLY A 593 -9.53 -27.73 -24.52
CA GLY A 593 -10.48 -27.21 -23.52
C GLY A 593 -10.18 -25.86 -22.85
N GLY A 594 -9.24 -25.06 -23.37
CA GLY A 594 -9.19 -23.59 -23.16
C GLY A 594 -9.04 -23.04 -21.72
N THR A 595 -8.76 -23.89 -20.73
CA THR A 595 -8.64 -23.49 -19.31
C THR A 595 -7.30 -23.95 -18.72
N LEU A 596 -6.82 -23.27 -17.67
CA LEU A 596 -5.55 -23.60 -17.01
C LEU A 596 -5.51 -25.08 -16.56
N PHE A 597 -6.58 -25.54 -15.92
CA PHE A 597 -6.70 -26.89 -15.36
C PHE A 597 -7.22 -27.95 -16.34
N ALA A 598 -7.37 -27.65 -17.64
CA ALA A 598 -7.83 -28.65 -18.60
C ALA A 598 -6.88 -29.89 -18.62
N GLY A 599 -7.44 -31.09 -18.49
CA GLY A 599 -6.66 -32.34 -18.35
C GLY A 599 -6.08 -32.61 -16.95
N ILE A 600 -6.32 -31.73 -15.95
CA ILE A 600 -5.84 -31.89 -14.58
C ILE A 600 -7.02 -32.22 -13.66
N GLY A 601 -7.19 -33.50 -13.33
CA GLY A 601 -8.30 -34.00 -12.51
C GLY A 601 -8.21 -33.61 -11.02
N LEU A 602 -8.60 -32.38 -10.68
CA LEU A 602 -8.77 -31.90 -9.31
C LEU A 602 -10.25 -31.77 -8.93
N ALA A 603 -10.77 -32.78 -8.25
CA ALA A 603 -12.11 -32.75 -7.67
C ALA A 603 -12.24 -31.68 -6.57
N PRO A 604 -13.43 -31.05 -6.40
CA PRO A 604 -13.77 -30.30 -5.19
C PRO A 604 -13.55 -31.12 -3.91
N GLY A 605 -13.19 -30.46 -2.82
CA GLY A 605 -12.86 -31.10 -1.53
C GLY A 605 -11.50 -31.81 -1.48
N SER A 606 -10.76 -31.88 -2.60
CA SER A 606 -9.41 -32.46 -2.62
C SER A 606 -8.38 -31.59 -1.90
N ALA A 607 -7.19 -32.14 -1.64
CA ALA A 607 -6.08 -31.43 -1.00
C ALA A 607 -5.74 -30.05 -1.62
N ALA A 608 -5.96 -29.90 -2.94
CA ALA A 608 -5.63 -28.70 -3.70
C ALA A 608 -6.85 -27.83 -4.10
N ARG A 609 -8.08 -28.25 -3.76
CA ARG A 609 -9.31 -27.56 -4.18
C ARG A 609 -10.38 -27.63 -3.08
N ARG A 610 -10.97 -26.49 -2.75
CA ARG A 610 -12.07 -26.36 -1.79
C ARG A 610 -13.31 -27.14 -2.23
N GLU A 611 -14.20 -27.41 -1.29
CA GLU A 611 -15.58 -27.76 -1.62
C GLU A 611 -16.28 -26.52 -2.21
N LEU A 612 -17.25 -26.73 -3.09
CA LEU A 612 -17.95 -25.66 -3.80
C LEU A 612 -19.34 -25.46 -3.22
N LEU A 613 -19.68 -24.20 -2.91
CA LEU A 613 -21.03 -23.82 -2.51
C LEU A 613 -22.02 -24.08 -3.66
N SER A 614 -23.22 -24.54 -3.30
CA SER A 614 -24.35 -24.63 -4.23
C SER A 614 -24.72 -23.25 -4.77
N ILE A 615 -25.08 -23.19 -6.06
CA ILE A 615 -25.65 -21.99 -6.68
C ILE A 615 -27.16 -21.98 -6.42
N ASN A 616 -27.76 -20.79 -6.27
CA ASN A 616 -29.20 -20.59 -6.32
C ASN A 616 -29.56 -20.07 -7.72
N ASP A 617 -30.21 -20.89 -8.55
CA ASP A 617 -30.51 -20.59 -9.95
C ASP A 617 -31.26 -19.25 -10.13
N ALA A 618 -32.15 -18.91 -9.20
CA ALA A 618 -32.91 -17.67 -9.23
C ALA A 618 -32.05 -16.42 -8.97
N ASP A 619 -31.01 -16.54 -8.13
CA ASP A 619 -30.03 -15.47 -7.91
C ASP A 619 -29.02 -15.42 -9.06
N GLU A 620 -28.61 -16.56 -9.60
CA GLU A 620 -27.68 -16.60 -10.73
C GLU A 620 -28.29 -15.91 -11.97
N GLU A 621 -29.51 -16.27 -12.35
CA GLU A 621 -30.20 -15.71 -13.51
C GLU A 621 -30.37 -14.18 -13.39
N ARG A 622 -30.66 -13.70 -12.17
CA ARG A 622 -30.78 -12.27 -11.84
C ARG A 622 -29.44 -11.55 -11.94
N ASN A 623 -28.39 -12.11 -11.33
CA ASN A 623 -27.08 -11.49 -11.25
C ASN A 623 -26.32 -11.55 -12.59
N ARG A 624 -26.51 -12.62 -13.39
CA ARG A 624 -25.94 -12.75 -14.73
C ARG A 624 -26.50 -11.70 -15.68
N LYS A 625 -27.82 -11.48 -15.68
CA LYS A 625 -28.48 -10.38 -16.42
C LYS A 625 -28.00 -9.00 -15.98
N LEU A 626 -27.69 -8.82 -14.69
CA LEU A 626 -27.11 -7.57 -14.18
C LEU A 626 -25.70 -7.34 -14.72
N ALA A 627 -24.85 -8.37 -14.71
CA ALA A 627 -23.49 -8.34 -15.25
C ALA A 627 -23.46 -8.13 -16.78
N GLU A 628 -24.36 -8.79 -17.54
CA GLU A 628 -24.55 -8.56 -18.97
C GLU A 628 -24.91 -7.10 -19.27
N ARG A 629 -25.84 -6.51 -18.50
CA ARG A 629 -26.20 -5.09 -18.63
C ARG A 629 -25.03 -4.17 -18.28
N GLN A 630 -24.26 -4.47 -17.22
CA GLN A 630 -23.06 -3.72 -16.85
C GLN A 630 -21.99 -3.77 -17.96
N ARG A 631 -21.68 -4.96 -18.51
CA ARG A 631 -20.72 -5.13 -19.62
C ARG A 631 -21.15 -4.33 -20.85
N ASN A 632 -22.43 -4.36 -21.21
CA ASN A 632 -22.97 -3.59 -22.33
C ASN A 632 -22.86 -2.07 -22.09
N LEU A 633 -23.18 -1.58 -20.89
CA LEU A 633 -23.05 -0.16 -20.53
C LEU A 633 -21.59 0.31 -20.54
N LYS A 634 -20.66 -0.50 -20.01
CA LYS A 634 -19.21 -0.24 -20.03
C LYS A 634 -18.67 -0.19 -21.46
N ALA A 635 -19.09 -1.13 -22.32
CA ALA A 635 -18.71 -1.18 -23.74
C ALA A 635 -19.39 -0.10 -24.61
N MET A 636 -20.48 0.52 -24.14
CA MET A 636 -21.03 1.76 -24.72
C MET A 636 -20.22 2.96 -24.25
N ALA A 637 -19.95 3.08 -22.95
CA ALA A 637 -19.16 4.16 -22.38
C ALA A 637 -17.77 4.25 -23.03
N SER A 638 -17.00 3.16 -23.10
CA SER A 638 -15.66 3.16 -23.69
C SER A 638 -15.61 3.60 -25.16
N LYS A 639 -16.67 3.34 -25.94
CA LYS A 639 -16.83 3.81 -27.32
C LYS A 639 -17.25 5.28 -27.45
N LEU A 640 -17.79 5.88 -26.38
CA LEU A 640 -18.36 7.22 -26.36
C LEU A 640 -17.56 8.23 -25.50
N ILE A 641 -16.53 7.78 -24.77
CA ILE A 641 -15.59 8.63 -24.02
C ILE A 641 -14.99 9.74 -24.90
N SER A 642 -14.78 9.45 -26.19
CA SER A 642 -14.17 10.32 -27.20
C SER A 642 -15.16 11.23 -27.96
N ASP A 643 -16.47 11.17 -27.70
CA ASP A 643 -17.47 12.03 -28.37
C ASP A 643 -17.77 13.30 -27.56
N PRO A 644 -17.43 14.52 -28.07
CA PRO A 644 -17.74 15.76 -27.38
C PRO A 644 -19.24 16.00 -27.14
N LEU A 645 -20.11 15.58 -28.05
CA LEU A 645 -21.57 15.77 -27.94
C LEU A 645 -22.18 14.91 -26.85
N PHE A 646 -21.64 13.70 -26.64
CA PHE A 646 -22.12 12.78 -25.60
C PHE A 646 -21.82 13.29 -24.17
N SER A 647 -20.78 14.11 -24.01
CA SER A 647 -20.37 14.72 -22.72
C SER A 647 -21.53 15.42 -22.00
N ALA A 648 -22.39 16.14 -22.74
CA ALA A 648 -23.53 16.87 -22.16
C ALA A 648 -24.70 15.96 -21.74
N GLN A 649 -24.77 14.74 -22.27
CA GLN A 649 -25.79 13.74 -21.93
C GLN A 649 -25.34 12.80 -20.80
N LEU A 650 -24.03 12.77 -20.50
CA LEU A 650 -23.38 11.84 -19.58
C LEU A 650 -24.09 11.73 -18.22
N MET A 651 -24.48 12.84 -17.58
CA MET A 651 -25.16 12.82 -16.28
C MET A 651 -26.52 12.09 -16.29
N SER A 652 -27.24 12.14 -17.41
CA SER A 652 -28.48 11.36 -17.60
C SER A 652 -28.18 9.86 -17.72
N HIS A 653 -27.06 9.53 -18.36
CA HIS A 653 -26.58 8.15 -18.50
C HIS A 653 -25.97 7.59 -17.21
N LEU A 654 -25.25 8.36 -16.38
CA LEU A 654 -24.75 7.91 -15.07
C LEU A 654 -25.90 7.39 -14.19
N LYS A 655 -26.98 8.18 -14.08
CA LYS A 655 -28.21 7.78 -13.38
C LYS A 655 -28.92 6.57 -14.01
N THR A 656 -28.64 6.26 -15.27
CA THR A 656 -29.18 5.09 -16.00
C THR A 656 -28.26 3.85 -15.89
N ILE A 657 -26.97 4.06 -15.64
CA ILE A 657 -25.96 3.02 -15.35
C ILE A 657 -26.17 2.47 -13.93
N THR A 658 -26.46 3.34 -12.96
CA THR A 658 -26.68 2.94 -11.55
C THR A 658 -28.07 2.36 -11.26
N GLN A 659 -29.04 2.53 -12.18
CA GLN A 659 -30.43 2.06 -12.02
C GLN A 659 -30.53 0.54 -11.89
N GLY A 660 -30.85 0.06 -10.68
CA GLY A 660 -31.02 -1.37 -10.36
C GLY A 660 -29.76 -2.04 -9.82
N LEU A 661 -28.65 -1.31 -9.64
CA LEU A 661 -27.50 -1.76 -8.89
C LEU A 661 -27.72 -1.59 -7.38
N SER A 662 -27.02 -2.36 -6.56
CA SER A 662 -26.82 -2.00 -5.15
C SER A 662 -25.98 -0.71 -5.05
N ARG A 663 -26.09 0.02 -3.92
CA ARG A 663 -25.34 1.27 -3.69
C ARG A 663 -23.83 1.10 -3.92
N ARG A 664 -23.24 0.06 -3.35
CA ARG A 664 -21.80 -0.23 -3.50
C ARG A 664 -21.40 -0.60 -4.94
N GLN A 665 -22.24 -1.33 -5.66
CA GLN A 665 -22.01 -1.60 -7.10
C GLN A 665 -22.07 -0.30 -7.93
N ALA A 666 -23.02 0.60 -7.63
CA ALA A 666 -23.10 1.91 -8.26
C ALA A 666 -21.87 2.78 -7.96
N ALA A 667 -21.44 2.82 -6.69
CA ALA A 667 -20.25 3.53 -6.25
C ALA A 667 -18.97 3.01 -6.95
N LEU A 668 -18.80 1.69 -7.04
CA LEU A 668 -17.67 1.07 -7.74
C LEU A 668 -17.65 1.39 -9.25
N GLN A 669 -18.80 1.42 -9.92
CA GLN A 669 -18.84 1.80 -11.34
C GLN A 669 -18.46 3.27 -11.57
N LEU A 670 -18.83 4.18 -10.67
CA LEU A 670 -18.40 5.58 -10.72
C LEU A 670 -16.91 5.74 -10.42
N GLU A 671 -16.35 4.99 -9.45
CA GLU A 671 -14.91 5.00 -9.14
C GLU A 671 -14.08 4.49 -10.33
N GLN A 672 -14.48 3.37 -10.94
CA GLN A 672 -13.83 2.82 -12.13
C GLN A 672 -13.90 3.78 -13.32
N LEU A 673 -15.04 4.42 -13.56
CA LEU A 673 -15.20 5.39 -14.65
C LEU A 673 -14.35 6.66 -14.43
N ALA A 674 -14.33 7.19 -13.20
CA ALA A 674 -13.48 8.35 -12.85
C ALA A 674 -11.98 8.02 -13.00
N GLN A 675 -11.57 6.79 -12.65
CA GLN A 675 -10.21 6.31 -12.89
C GLN A 675 -9.87 6.17 -14.37
N GLN A 676 -10.81 5.71 -15.21
CA GLN A 676 -10.62 5.68 -16.67
C GLN A 676 -10.49 7.11 -17.24
N TYR A 677 -11.24 8.08 -16.72
CA TYR A 677 -11.06 9.48 -17.13
C TYR A 677 -9.69 10.04 -16.72
N ILE A 678 -9.19 9.77 -15.52
CA ILE A 678 -7.81 10.14 -15.12
C ILE A 678 -6.76 9.47 -16.01
N ALA A 679 -6.90 8.18 -16.30
CA ALA A 679 -5.96 7.45 -17.16
C ALA A 679 -5.94 7.98 -18.61
N ASN A 680 -7.06 8.55 -19.08
CA ASN A 680 -7.20 9.22 -20.36
C ASN A 680 -6.94 10.75 -20.29
N GLN A 681 -6.39 11.25 -19.18
CA GLN A 681 -6.10 12.67 -18.91
C GLN A 681 -7.32 13.63 -18.92
N ASP A 682 -8.55 13.09 -18.93
CA ASP A 682 -9.79 13.88 -18.91
C ASP A 682 -10.20 14.24 -17.47
N LEU A 683 -9.44 15.16 -16.87
CA LEU A 683 -9.64 15.56 -15.47
C LEU A 683 -10.99 16.26 -15.22
N VAL A 684 -11.67 16.75 -16.26
CA VAL A 684 -12.98 17.41 -16.14
C VAL A 684 -14.09 16.36 -16.00
N LYS A 685 -14.08 15.30 -16.83
CA LYS A 685 -15.03 14.19 -16.66
C LYS A 685 -14.75 13.39 -15.39
N ALA A 686 -13.49 13.27 -14.96
CA ALA A 686 -13.13 12.67 -13.67
C ALA A 686 -13.74 13.44 -12.49
N GLU A 687 -13.65 14.78 -12.48
CA GLU A 687 -14.22 15.64 -11.43
C GLU A 687 -15.73 15.50 -11.31
N ALA A 688 -16.48 15.62 -12.42
CA ALA A 688 -17.93 15.45 -12.41
C ALA A 688 -18.35 14.04 -11.92
N THR A 689 -17.59 13.00 -12.30
CA THR A 689 -17.87 11.61 -11.89
C THR A 689 -17.59 11.39 -10.39
N TYR A 690 -16.54 12.01 -9.85
CA TYR A 690 -16.27 11.95 -8.41
C TYR A 690 -17.24 12.79 -7.58
N GLN A 691 -17.70 13.95 -8.07
CA GLN A 691 -18.77 14.72 -7.42
C GLN A 691 -20.03 13.86 -7.26
N GLU A 692 -20.50 13.24 -8.35
CA GLU A 692 -21.65 12.32 -8.34
C GLU A 692 -21.46 11.14 -7.36
N LEU A 693 -20.26 10.53 -7.33
CA LEU A 693 -19.91 9.46 -6.39
C LEU A 693 -20.02 9.91 -4.93
N VAL A 694 -19.42 11.05 -4.60
CA VAL A 694 -19.33 11.54 -3.22
C VAL A 694 -20.66 12.14 -2.73
N GLU A 695 -21.48 12.73 -3.61
CA GLU A 695 -22.79 13.25 -3.23
C GLU A 695 -23.85 12.15 -3.08
N GLN A 696 -23.87 11.14 -3.97
CA GLN A 696 -24.87 10.06 -3.91
C GLN A 696 -24.48 8.90 -2.98
N PHE A 697 -23.18 8.57 -2.88
CA PHE A 697 -22.68 7.40 -2.16
C PHE A 697 -21.61 7.72 -1.09
N PRO A 698 -21.73 8.79 -0.27
CA PRO A 698 -20.67 9.23 0.66
C PRO A 698 -20.30 8.23 1.77
N GLN A 699 -21.07 7.16 1.95
CA GLN A 699 -20.84 6.13 2.97
C GLN A 699 -20.18 4.86 2.40
N GLU A 700 -20.07 4.73 1.08
CA GLU A 700 -19.44 3.56 0.44
C GLU A 700 -17.91 3.75 0.42
N PRO A 701 -17.08 2.72 0.70
CA PRO A 701 -15.62 2.83 0.78
C PRO A 701 -14.96 3.47 -0.45
N GLU A 702 -15.53 3.20 -1.62
CA GLU A 702 -15.09 3.68 -2.94
C GLU A 702 -15.10 5.23 -3.01
N ALA A 703 -16.00 5.90 -2.27
CA ALA A 703 -16.13 7.36 -2.27
C ALA A 703 -14.98 8.08 -1.53
N VAL A 704 -14.28 7.42 -0.60
CA VAL A 704 -13.19 8.04 0.18
C VAL A 704 -12.04 8.54 -0.70
N ARG A 705 -11.73 7.79 -1.77
CA ARG A 705 -10.72 8.18 -2.76
C ARG A 705 -11.17 9.40 -3.58
N GLY A 706 -12.44 9.46 -3.93
CA GLY A 706 -13.06 10.62 -4.59
C GLY A 706 -13.02 11.87 -3.71
N MET A 707 -13.30 11.75 -2.41
CA MET A 707 -13.19 12.87 -1.45
C MET A 707 -11.78 13.45 -1.42
N LEU A 708 -10.74 12.60 -1.32
CA LEU A 708 -9.34 13.05 -1.33
C LEU A 708 -8.98 13.74 -2.64
N TRP A 709 -9.29 13.10 -3.77
CA TRP A 709 -8.93 13.61 -5.09
C TRP A 709 -9.60 14.96 -5.41
N LEU A 710 -10.89 15.10 -5.10
CA LEU A 710 -11.61 16.38 -5.25
C LEU A 710 -11.08 17.47 -4.31
N PHE A 711 -10.72 17.11 -3.09
CA PHE A 711 -10.19 18.06 -2.12
C PHE A 711 -8.85 18.63 -2.58
N GLN A 712 -7.92 17.77 -3.03
CA GLN A 712 -6.62 18.18 -3.57
C GLN A 712 -6.76 19.01 -4.87
N LEU A 713 -7.69 18.61 -5.75
CA LEU A 713 -7.98 19.37 -6.97
C LEU A 713 -8.48 20.80 -6.68
N TRP A 714 -9.24 21.00 -5.61
CA TRP A 714 -9.82 22.29 -5.25
C TRP A 714 -9.00 23.11 -4.23
N SER A 715 -7.98 22.53 -3.59
CA SER A 715 -7.01 23.26 -2.75
C SER A 715 -5.92 23.94 -3.57
N SER A 716 -5.39 23.24 -4.58
CA SER A 716 -4.23 23.63 -5.40
C SER A 716 -4.37 24.96 -6.15
N GLU A 717 -3.43 25.88 -5.92
CA GLU A 717 -3.23 27.04 -6.81
C GLU A 717 -2.62 26.63 -8.16
N GLU A 718 -1.80 25.57 -8.24
CA GLU A 718 -1.17 25.15 -9.52
C GLU A 718 -2.21 24.79 -10.58
N ILE A 719 -3.19 23.96 -10.21
CA ILE A 719 -4.21 23.46 -11.14
C ILE A 719 -5.25 24.55 -11.42
N ALA A 720 -5.61 25.33 -10.40
CA ALA A 720 -6.48 26.50 -10.55
C ALA A 720 -5.87 27.52 -11.51
N TRP A 721 -4.55 27.73 -11.49
CA TRP A 721 -3.86 28.60 -12.44
C TRP A 721 -3.94 28.05 -13.86
N GLN A 722 -3.55 26.78 -14.11
CA GLN A 722 -3.54 26.24 -15.47
C GLN A 722 -4.95 26.21 -16.11
N ARG A 723 -5.99 25.79 -15.39
CA ARG A 723 -7.36 25.83 -15.93
C ARG A 723 -7.83 27.26 -16.25
N ASN A 724 -7.49 28.26 -15.43
CA ASN A 724 -7.82 29.67 -15.70
C ASN A 724 -7.04 30.28 -16.89
N ARG A 725 -5.95 29.66 -17.33
CA ARG A 725 -5.20 30.05 -18.56
C ARG A 725 -5.85 29.52 -19.83
N GLN A 726 -6.43 28.31 -19.78
CA GLN A 726 -6.96 27.59 -20.95
C GLN A 726 -8.28 28.16 -21.51
N VAL A 727 -9.07 28.90 -20.71
CA VAL A 727 -10.36 29.46 -21.17
C VAL A 727 -10.14 30.59 -22.20
N PRO A 728 -10.66 30.47 -23.43
CA PRO A 728 -10.52 31.49 -24.46
C PRO A 728 -11.42 32.70 -24.18
N VAL A 729 -10.89 33.92 -24.34
CA VAL A 729 -11.63 35.17 -24.14
C VAL A 729 -12.06 35.73 -25.50
N GLU A 730 -13.22 35.30 -26.00
CA GLU A 730 -13.81 35.90 -27.20
C GLU A 730 -14.28 37.34 -26.92
N ARG A 731 -13.68 38.32 -27.58
CA ARG A 731 -14.16 39.71 -27.58
C ARG A 731 -15.25 39.91 -28.62
N SER A 732 -16.39 39.26 -28.43
CA SER A 732 -17.60 39.48 -29.25
C SER A 732 -18.16 40.90 -29.00
N ARG A 733 -17.69 41.90 -29.77
CA ARG A 733 -18.34 43.21 -29.87
C ARG A 733 -19.70 43.01 -30.56
N SER A 734 -20.75 42.84 -29.76
CA SER A 734 -22.12 42.86 -30.26
C SER A 734 -22.47 44.26 -30.75
N THR A 735 -22.42 44.45 -32.07
CA THR A 735 -23.01 45.60 -32.77
C THR A 735 -24.05 45.08 -33.75
N ASN A 736 -25.25 44.78 -33.26
CA ASN A 736 -26.45 44.72 -34.08
C ASN A 736 -27.69 45.00 -33.22
N SER A 737 -28.38 46.09 -33.51
CA SER A 737 -29.68 46.44 -32.96
C SER A 737 -30.78 45.97 -33.91
N ASP A 738 -31.29 44.76 -33.70
CA ASP A 738 -32.45 44.23 -34.43
C ASP A 738 -33.62 44.01 -33.47
N PRO A 739 -34.72 44.80 -33.58
CA PRO A 739 -35.89 44.65 -32.72
C PRO A 739 -36.62 43.31 -32.84
N GLN A 740 -36.48 42.58 -33.96
CA GLN A 740 -37.37 41.45 -34.28
C GLN A 740 -37.13 40.19 -33.43
N ALA A 741 -35.93 40.02 -32.85
CA ALA A 741 -35.64 38.88 -31.97
C ALA A 741 -36.49 38.85 -30.68
N SER A 742 -37.02 40.00 -30.26
CA SER A 742 -37.71 40.19 -28.98
C SER A 742 -38.98 39.35 -28.82
N SER A 743 -39.70 39.08 -29.91
CA SER A 743 -41.05 38.48 -29.89
C SER A 743 -41.04 36.96 -29.81
N GLN A 744 -40.08 36.29 -30.46
CA GLN A 744 -39.98 34.82 -30.42
C GLN A 744 -39.57 34.30 -29.05
N VAL A 745 -38.76 35.06 -28.31
CA VAL A 745 -38.26 34.68 -26.97
C VAL A 745 -39.40 34.65 -25.94
N GLN A 746 -40.34 35.60 -25.96
CA GLN A 746 -41.42 35.66 -24.96
C GLN A 746 -42.36 34.44 -25.02
N ASN A 747 -42.66 33.93 -26.22
CA ASN A 747 -43.56 32.78 -26.39
C ASN A 747 -42.95 31.46 -25.87
N ALA A 748 -41.62 31.35 -25.75
CA ALA A 748 -40.96 30.15 -25.24
C ALA A 748 -41.07 29.99 -23.71
N PHE A 749 -41.36 31.05 -22.95
CA PHE A 749 -41.31 31.02 -21.49
C PHE A 749 -42.55 30.40 -20.81
N GLN A 750 -43.70 30.30 -21.48
CA GLN A 750 -44.95 29.82 -20.85
C GLN A 750 -45.02 28.31 -20.54
N PHE A 751 -44.04 27.51 -20.97
CA PHE A 751 -44.10 26.03 -20.90
C PHE A 751 -43.15 25.35 -19.90
N SER A 752 -42.50 26.08 -18.97
CA SER A 752 -41.48 25.49 -18.07
C SER A 752 -41.72 25.62 -16.56
N GLU A 753 -42.92 26.03 -16.11
CA GLU A 753 -43.25 26.07 -14.67
C GLU A 753 -43.64 24.69 -14.10
N LYS A 754 -42.65 23.87 -13.73
CA LYS A 754 -42.65 22.95 -12.56
C LYS A 754 -41.40 22.05 -12.51
N LEU A 755 -40.34 22.50 -11.83
CA LEU A 755 -39.27 21.63 -11.28
C LEU A 755 -38.36 22.43 -10.32
N PRO A 756 -38.32 22.14 -9.00
CA PRO A 756 -37.42 22.81 -8.07
C PRO A 756 -36.11 22.02 -7.90
N SER A 757 -35.04 22.44 -8.59
CA SER A 757 -33.68 21.91 -8.43
C SER A 757 -32.63 23.03 -8.56
N PRO A 758 -31.66 23.18 -7.63
CA PRO A 758 -30.65 24.24 -7.72
C PRO A 758 -29.66 24.12 -8.88
N LEU A 759 -29.48 22.91 -9.43
CA LEU A 759 -28.39 22.52 -10.34
C LEU A 759 -28.32 23.28 -11.69
N LEU A 760 -29.30 24.13 -12.01
CA LEU A 760 -29.33 24.90 -13.27
C LEU A 760 -29.12 26.43 -13.10
N SER A 761 -29.03 26.96 -11.88
CA SER A 761 -28.72 28.38 -11.68
C SER A 761 -27.25 28.70 -11.97
N THR A 762 -26.33 27.81 -11.58
CA THR A 762 -24.88 27.97 -11.76
C THR A 762 -24.49 28.14 -13.24
N VAL A 763 -25.13 27.38 -14.14
CA VAL A 763 -24.89 27.48 -15.60
C VAL A 763 -25.57 28.72 -16.21
N ARG A 764 -26.73 29.14 -15.67
CA ARG A 764 -27.47 30.30 -16.21
C ARG A 764 -26.94 31.66 -15.77
N GLN A 765 -26.25 31.78 -14.62
CA GLN A 765 -25.67 33.06 -14.19
C GLN A 765 -24.46 33.53 -15.02
N VAL A 766 -23.93 32.70 -15.93
CA VAL A 766 -22.89 33.10 -16.89
C VAL A 766 -23.42 34.10 -17.95
N GLY A 767 -24.74 34.17 -18.16
CA GLY A 767 -25.34 34.95 -19.26
C GLY A 767 -25.54 36.45 -19.03
N GLN A 768 -25.42 36.97 -17.80
CA GLN A 768 -25.63 38.39 -17.50
C GLN A 768 -24.74 38.88 -16.35
N LEU A 769 -23.51 39.30 -16.69
CA LEU A 769 -22.63 40.08 -15.80
C LEU A 769 -22.04 41.27 -16.56
N ASN A 770 -21.86 42.39 -15.85
CA ASN A 770 -21.45 43.67 -16.44
C ASN A 770 -20.04 43.61 -17.06
N THR A 771 -19.86 44.32 -18.17
CA THR A 771 -18.58 44.43 -18.89
C THR A 771 -17.54 45.23 -18.08
N GLY A 772 -16.79 44.56 -17.19
CA GLY A 772 -15.78 45.19 -16.35
C GLY A 772 -14.60 44.27 -16.01
N ALA A 773 -13.47 44.49 -16.71
CA ALA A 773 -12.15 43.86 -16.53
C ALA A 773 -12.04 42.34 -16.78
N GLN A 774 -10.91 41.91 -17.36
CA GLN A 774 -10.62 40.50 -17.66
C GLN A 774 -10.19 39.68 -16.44
N ASP A 775 -9.88 40.33 -15.32
CA ASP A 775 -9.32 39.66 -14.13
C ASP A 775 -10.41 39.20 -13.14
N ASN A 776 -11.58 39.84 -13.16
CA ASN A 776 -12.68 39.55 -12.22
C ASN A 776 -13.19 38.10 -12.33
N TRP A 777 -13.35 37.55 -13.54
CA TRP A 777 -13.91 36.20 -13.73
C TRP A 777 -12.94 35.09 -13.29
N ARG A 778 -11.62 35.26 -13.48
CA ARG A 778 -10.60 34.29 -13.04
C ARG A 778 -10.58 34.17 -11.52
N THR A 779 -10.56 35.32 -10.84
CA THR A 779 -10.62 35.41 -9.38
C THR A 779 -11.90 34.76 -8.85
N GLN A 780 -13.05 35.00 -9.50
CA GLN A 780 -14.33 34.42 -9.11
C GLN A 780 -14.37 32.88 -9.25
N THR A 781 -13.73 32.30 -10.29
CA THR A 781 -13.59 30.85 -10.43
C THR A 781 -12.71 30.25 -9.33
N ALA A 782 -11.53 30.82 -9.09
CA ALA A 782 -10.62 30.35 -8.04
C ALA A 782 -11.22 30.46 -6.63
N GLU A 783 -11.95 31.55 -6.33
CA GLU A 783 -12.72 31.68 -5.11
C GLU A 783 -13.78 30.58 -4.94
N ASN A 784 -14.43 30.16 -6.03
CA ASN A 784 -15.47 29.14 -5.96
C ASN A 784 -14.90 27.75 -5.66
N TRP A 785 -13.73 27.40 -6.22
CA TRP A 785 -13.02 26.17 -5.85
C TRP A 785 -12.61 26.18 -4.37
N LYS A 786 -12.06 27.30 -3.86
CA LYS A 786 -11.74 27.43 -2.43
C LYS A 786 -12.98 27.23 -1.53
N LYS A 787 -14.15 27.69 -1.95
CA LYS A 787 -15.44 27.43 -1.27
C LYS A 787 -15.86 25.96 -1.37
N GLN A 788 -15.58 25.28 -2.48
CA GLN A 788 -15.83 23.83 -2.66
C GLN A 788 -14.88 22.97 -1.81
N ALA A 789 -13.58 23.28 -1.76
CA ALA A 789 -12.61 22.60 -0.90
C ALA A 789 -13.00 22.70 0.59
N LEU A 790 -13.38 23.90 1.06
CA LEU A 790 -13.90 24.11 2.42
C LEU A 790 -15.23 23.39 2.69
N ALA A 791 -16.03 23.08 1.66
CA ALA A 791 -17.20 22.23 1.79
C ALA A 791 -16.81 20.74 1.86
N ALA A 792 -15.84 20.30 1.05
CA ALA A 792 -15.34 18.93 1.00
C ALA A 792 -14.75 18.44 2.34
N VAL A 793 -14.17 19.33 3.14
CA VAL A 793 -13.74 19.06 4.53
C VAL A 793 -14.85 18.38 5.37
N LYS A 794 -16.11 18.77 5.16
CA LYS A 794 -17.27 18.22 5.89
C LYS A 794 -17.57 16.78 5.50
N TRP A 795 -17.16 16.32 4.31
CA TRP A 795 -17.31 14.92 3.91
C TRP A 795 -16.40 14.02 4.75
N PHE A 796 -15.11 14.37 4.89
CA PHE A 796 -14.20 13.61 5.75
C PHE A 796 -14.65 13.62 7.21
N GLN A 797 -14.98 14.80 7.76
CA GLN A 797 -15.44 14.92 9.15
C GLN A 797 -16.68 14.07 9.46
N LYS A 798 -17.59 13.90 8.49
CA LYS A 798 -18.86 13.16 8.68
C LYS A 798 -18.77 11.67 8.33
N TYR A 799 -17.99 11.30 7.31
CA TYR A 799 -18.01 9.96 6.71
C TYR A 799 -16.66 9.23 6.79
N ALA A 800 -15.54 9.95 6.75
CA ALA A 800 -14.19 9.39 6.75
C ALA A 800 -13.27 10.08 7.79
N PRO A 801 -13.61 10.09 9.10
CA PRO A 801 -12.91 10.92 10.10
C PRO A 801 -11.44 10.53 10.32
N ALA A 802 -11.08 9.25 10.18
CA ALA A 802 -9.67 8.82 10.20
C ALA A 802 -8.86 9.31 8.97
N PHE A 803 -9.54 9.71 7.90
CA PHE A 803 -8.93 10.34 6.73
C PHE A 803 -8.77 11.85 6.92
N TYR A 804 -9.73 12.50 7.61
CA TYR A 804 -9.62 13.91 7.97
C TYR A 804 -8.33 14.21 8.76
N GLU A 805 -7.90 13.29 9.62
CA GLU A 805 -6.74 13.45 10.50
C GLU A 805 -5.38 13.12 9.84
N THR A 806 -5.34 12.72 8.56
CA THR A 806 -4.05 12.43 7.88
C THR A 806 -3.42 13.71 7.33
N PRO A 807 -2.08 13.76 7.17
CA PRO A 807 -1.41 14.94 6.64
C PRO A 807 -1.84 15.31 5.21
N GLU A 808 -2.20 14.33 4.38
CA GLU A 808 -2.69 14.55 3.01
C GLU A 808 -4.02 15.31 2.95
N VAL A 809 -4.74 15.44 4.07
CA VAL A 809 -5.92 16.31 4.21
C VAL A 809 -5.59 17.54 5.07
N GLN A 810 -4.86 17.37 6.18
CA GLN A 810 -4.58 18.45 7.12
C GLN A 810 -3.63 19.52 6.56
N ILE A 811 -2.57 19.15 5.82
CA ILE A 811 -1.58 20.12 5.34
C ILE A 811 -2.13 20.99 4.20
N PRO A 812 -2.80 20.45 3.16
CA PRO A 812 -3.55 21.26 2.20
C PRO A 812 -4.65 22.11 2.85
N LEU A 813 -5.33 21.63 3.90
CA LEU A 813 -6.29 22.44 4.64
C LEU A 813 -5.63 23.62 5.36
N ALA A 814 -4.40 23.47 5.85
CA ALA A 814 -3.62 24.54 6.45
C ALA A 814 -3.11 25.55 5.39
N SER A 815 -2.67 25.09 4.21
CA SER A 815 -2.37 25.97 3.07
C SER A 815 -3.61 26.79 2.66
N LEU A 816 -4.73 26.11 2.42
CA LEU A 816 -6.03 26.71 2.10
C LEU A 816 -6.50 27.73 3.17
N TYR A 817 -6.31 27.43 4.45
CA TYR A 817 -6.60 28.40 5.52
C TYR A 817 -5.69 29.63 5.49
N ARG A 818 -4.42 29.51 5.08
CA ARG A 818 -3.54 30.67 4.85
C ARG A 818 -3.95 31.45 3.61
N LEU A 819 -4.31 30.79 2.51
CA LEU A 819 -4.79 31.41 1.26
C LEU A 819 -6.08 32.23 1.43
N ILE A 820 -6.92 31.92 2.42
CA ILE A 820 -8.14 32.70 2.76
C ILE A 820 -7.95 33.63 3.98
N GLY A 821 -6.71 33.87 4.43
CA GLY A 821 -6.40 34.77 5.56
C GLY A 821 -6.79 34.25 6.95
N SER A 822 -7.21 32.98 7.07
CA SER A 822 -7.61 32.33 8.34
C SER A 822 -6.41 31.76 9.11
N HIS A 823 -5.31 32.52 9.21
CA HIS A 823 -3.98 32.05 9.66
C HIS A 823 -4.02 31.22 10.95
N GLY A 824 -4.71 31.69 12.00
CA GLY A 824 -4.79 30.97 13.28
C GLY A 824 -5.29 29.52 13.17
N LYS A 825 -6.19 29.21 12.23
CA LYS A 825 -6.66 27.83 11.99
C LYS A 825 -5.62 26.96 11.30
N ALA A 826 -4.78 27.55 10.44
CA ALA A 826 -3.64 26.84 9.86
C ALA A 826 -2.58 26.57 10.94
N ASP A 827 -2.34 27.56 11.80
CA ASP A 827 -1.35 27.47 12.86
C ASP A 827 -1.78 26.47 13.96
N ASP A 828 -3.09 26.36 14.26
CA ASP A 828 -3.67 25.27 15.06
C ASP A 828 -3.35 23.89 14.47
N ILE A 829 -3.50 23.71 13.15
CA ILE A 829 -3.18 22.45 12.46
C ILE A 829 -1.67 22.16 12.54
N PHE A 830 -0.82 23.12 12.19
CA PHE A 830 0.64 22.93 12.29
C PHE A 830 1.08 22.66 13.74
N HIS A 831 0.47 23.30 14.75
CA HIS A 831 0.77 23.04 16.15
C HIS A 831 0.37 21.62 16.59
N ASN A 832 -0.70 21.04 16.05
CA ASN A 832 -1.03 19.63 16.30
C ASN A 832 0.10 18.67 15.85
N PHE A 833 0.78 18.96 14.74
CA PHE A 833 1.95 18.19 14.29
C PHE A 833 3.26 18.47 15.04
N HIS A 834 3.30 19.46 15.95
CA HIS A 834 4.45 19.69 16.83
C HIS A 834 4.43 18.79 18.09
N LYS A 835 3.34 18.06 18.34
CA LYS A 835 3.19 17.20 19.53
C LYS A 835 4.22 16.05 19.54
N PRO A 836 4.71 15.61 20.72
CA PRO A 836 5.58 14.44 20.82
C PRO A 836 4.91 13.20 20.23
N GLY A 837 5.64 12.39 19.45
CA GLY A 837 5.09 11.19 18.79
C GLY A 837 4.47 11.43 17.41
N ALA A 838 4.63 12.61 16.81
CA ALA A 838 4.28 12.87 15.42
C ALA A 838 5.46 12.59 14.45
N ASN A 839 5.20 11.84 13.37
CA ASN A 839 6.19 11.41 12.35
C ASN A 839 7.12 12.57 11.92
N GLU A 840 8.43 12.36 12.09
CA GLU A 840 9.51 13.31 11.78
C GLU A 840 9.38 14.03 10.41
N SER A 841 9.02 13.33 9.34
CA SER A 841 8.84 13.91 7.99
C SER A 841 7.87 15.09 8.00
N TRP A 842 6.67 14.88 8.53
CA TRP A 842 5.57 15.85 8.58
C TRP A 842 5.74 16.86 9.71
N LYS A 843 6.27 16.42 10.86
CA LYS A 843 6.73 17.27 11.97
C LYS A 843 7.71 18.33 11.46
N ASN A 844 8.60 17.98 10.52
CA ASN A 844 9.56 18.91 9.93
C ASN A 844 8.95 19.88 8.89
N ILE A 845 7.82 19.55 8.24
CA ILE A 845 7.01 20.53 7.48
C ILE A 845 6.41 21.54 8.44
N ALA A 846 5.70 21.06 9.47
CA ALA A 846 5.02 21.94 10.42
C ALA A 846 5.99 22.92 11.12
N LYS A 847 7.21 22.46 11.46
CA LYS A 847 8.29 23.34 11.94
C LYS A 847 8.68 24.39 10.90
N ALA A 848 8.83 24.02 9.62
CA ALA A 848 9.23 24.95 8.56
C ALA A 848 8.14 26.02 8.31
N GLU A 849 6.87 25.59 8.26
CA GLU A 849 5.69 26.44 8.09
C GLU A 849 5.44 27.38 9.28
N ASN A 850 5.97 27.06 10.46
CA ASN A 850 5.98 27.92 11.65
C ASN A 850 7.21 28.86 11.66
N TRP A 851 8.41 28.33 11.33
CA TRP A 851 9.65 29.11 11.21
C TRP A 851 9.55 30.24 10.17
N LEU A 852 8.82 30.02 9.07
CA LEU A 852 8.55 31.08 8.08
C LEU A 852 7.75 32.27 8.63
N LEU A 853 6.90 32.06 9.63
CA LEU A 853 6.20 33.14 10.34
C LEU A 853 7.12 33.83 11.37
N HIS A 854 7.98 33.05 12.04
CA HIS A 854 8.82 33.53 13.13
C HIS A 854 10.30 33.07 12.97
N PRO A 855 11.09 33.69 12.07
CA PRO A 855 12.47 33.26 11.82
C PRO A 855 13.42 33.64 12.98
N ALA A 856 13.52 32.77 13.99
CA ALA A 856 14.30 32.98 15.21
C ALA A 856 15.46 31.99 15.42
N SER A 857 15.58 30.98 14.56
CA SER A 857 16.60 29.92 14.64
C SER A 857 17.20 29.62 13.28
N THR A 858 18.18 28.71 13.23
CA THR A 858 18.47 27.96 12.00
C THR A 858 17.17 27.36 11.43
N PRO A 859 16.97 27.36 10.11
CA PRO A 859 15.77 26.79 9.52
C PRO A 859 15.75 25.26 9.70
N PRO A 860 14.57 24.64 9.91
CA PRO A 860 14.45 23.20 10.10
C PRO A 860 14.59 22.39 8.80
N ARG A 861 14.73 23.07 7.65
CA ARG A 861 14.96 22.52 6.31
C ARG A 861 15.87 23.47 5.51
N PRO A 862 16.49 23.03 4.40
CA PRO A 862 17.21 23.91 3.49
C PRO A 862 16.33 25.07 2.97
N VAL A 863 16.89 26.27 2.97
CA VAL A 863 16.28 27.47 2.39
C VAL A 863 17.24 28.02 1.33
N TYR A 864 16.74 28.23 0.12
CA TYR A 864 17.48 28.87 -0.97
C TYR A 864 16.95 30.29 -1.21
N LEU A 865 17.85 31.25 -1.43
CA LEU A 865 17.51 32.62 -1.80
C LEU A 865 17.66 32.80 -3.32
N CYS A 866 16.54 32.83 -4.04
CA CYS A 866 16.51 33.20 -5.44
C CYS A 866 16.67 34.72 -5.55
N ARG A 867 17.83 35.16 -6.06
CA ARG A 867 18.22 36.58 -6.15
C ARG A 867 17.72 37.23 -7.43
N PHE A 868 17.33 38.50 -7.35
CA PHE A 868 16.75 39.23 -8.47
C PHE A 868 17.81 39.78 -9.43
N THR A 869 17.85 39.29 -10.67
CA THR A 869 18.75 39.83 -11.69
C THR A 869 18.13 40.98 -12.50
N LYS A 870 18.99 41.89 -12.96
CA LYS A 870 18.67 42.93 -13.96
C LYS A 870 19.13 42.54 -15.37
N THR A 871 20.08 41.63 -15.46
CA THR A 871 20.73 41.13 -16.67
C THR A 871 20.26 39.69 -16.92
N ARG A 872 19.77 39.42 -18.12
CA ARG A 872 19.30 38.08 -18.50
C ARG A 872 20.51 37.22 -18.89
N PRO A 873 20.59 35.95 -18.45
CA PRO A 873 21.63 35.06 -18.92
C PRO A 873 21.49 34.78 -20.41
N VAL A 874 22.63 34.55 -21.07
CA VAL A 874 22.70 34.04 -22.44
C VAL A 874 22.67 32.51 -22.34
N LEU A 875 21.59 31.89 -22.83
CA LEU A 875 21.44 30.43 -22.76
C LEU A 875 22.38 29.75 -23.78
N ASP A 876 23.64 29.53 -23.42
CA ASP A 876 24.69 28.92 -24.26
C ASP A 876 25.47 27.77 -23.59
N GLY A 877 25.27 27.55 -22.29
CA GLY A 877 25.93 26.52 -21.48
C GLY A 877 27.16 27.01 -20.70
N LEU A 878 27.49 28.31 -20.78
CA LEU A 878 28.61 28.93 -20.08
C LEU A 878 28.12 29.69 -18.84
N LEU A 879 28.32 29.10 -17.66
CA LEU A 879 27.86 29.63 -16.37
C LEU A 879 28.69 30.83 -15.86
N SER A 880 29.01 31.76 -16.76
CA SER A 880 29.87 32.93 -16.56
C SER A 880 29.11 34.26 -16.45
N ASP A 881 27.81 34.29 -16.72
CA ASP A 881 27.00 35.51 -16.60
C ASP A 881 26.95 36.06 -15.17
N GLU A 882 26.75 37.38 -15.07
CA GLU A 882 26.65 38.15 -13.81
C GLU A 882 25.67 37.49 -12.81
N CYS A 883 24.48 37.10 -13.27
CA CYS A 883 23.46 36.47 -12.44
C CYS A 883 23.85 35.08 -11.89
N TRP A 884 24.79 34.37 -12.53
CA TRP A 884 25.34 33.10 -12.05
C TRP A 884 26.49 33.30 -11.08
N GLN A 885 27.29 34.37 -11.24
CA GLN A 885 28.32 34.76 -10.27
C GLN A 885 27.71 35.29 -8.97
N GLU A 886 26.52 35.90 -9.01
CA GLU A 886 25.78 36.32 -7.83
C GLU A 886 24.90 35.21 -7.22
N ALA A 887 24.61 34.12 -7.91
CA ALA A 887 23.77 33.04 -7.40
C ALA A 887 24.50 32.17 -6.35
N ASP A 888 23.76 31.67 -5.36
CA ASP A 888 24.28 30.74 -4.36
C ASP A 888 24.33 29.30 -4.93
N GLU A 889 25.36 28.51 -4.61
CA GLU A 889 25.47 27.13 -5.10
C GLU A 889 24.52 26.15 -4.40
N LEU A 890 23.50 25.67 -5.11
CA LEU A 890 22.59 24.62 -4.66
C LEU A 890 23.19 23.25 -5.00
N ARG A 891 24.04 22.73 -4.10
CA ARG A 891 24.78 21.46 -4.29
C ARG A 891 23.91 20.23 -4.07
N LEU A 892 24.07 19.21 -4.92
CA LEU A 892 23.37 17.93 -4.85
C LEU A 892 24.25 16.83 -4.23
N SER A 893 23.63 15.90 -3.49
CA SER A 893 24.35 14.95 -2.62
C SER A 893 23.58 13.66 -2.36
N GLU A 894 24.29 12.56 -2.10
CA GLU A 894 23.72 11.23 -1.78
C GLU A 894 23.43 11.05 -0.27
N LYS A 895 24.10 11.83 0.58
CA LYS A 895 23.98 11.81 2.06
C LYS A 895 23.65 13.22 2.57
N SER A 896 23.00 13.33 3.74
CA SER A 896 22.76 14.63 4.36
C SER A 896 24.08 15.34 4.75
N VAL A 897 24.05 16.68 4.78
CA VAL A 897 25.18 17.49 5.25
C VAL A 897 25.62 17.10 6.68
N SER A 898 24.68 16.70 7.54
CA SER A 898 24.99 16.29 8.91
C SER A 898 25.80 14.98 8.96
N ASP A 899 25.60 14.07 8.00
CA ASP A 899 26.29 12.78 7.96
C ASP A 899 27.68 12.91 7.33
N LEU A 900 27.81 13.75 6.30
CA LEU A 900 29.10 14.17 5.74
C LEU A 900 30.01 14.83 6.79
N GLN A 901 29.43 15.61 7.70
CA GLN A 901 30.15 16.17 8.85
C GLN A 901 30.54 15.10 9.88
N LYS A 902 29.63 14.20 10.26
CA LYS A 902 29.93 13.08 11.20
C LYS A 902 31.04 12.16 10.70
N GLN A 903 31.15 11.95 9.38
CA GLN A 903 32.13 11.05 8.78
C GLN A 903 33.46 11.73 8.41
N GLY A 904 33.61 13.04 8.64
CA GLY A 904 34.84 13.78 8.27
C GLY A 904 35.04 13.96 6.76
N GLU A 905 34.01 13.68 5.95
CA GLU A 905 33.99 13.88 4.50
C GLU A 905 33.74 15.35 4.11
N ALA A 906 33.37 16.19 5.09
CA ALA A 906 33.19 17.63 4.95
C ALA A 906 34.52 18.38 4.69
N GLY A 907 35.02 18.29 3.45
CA GLY A 907 36.20 19.01 2.99
C GLY A 907 37.00 18.29 1.89
N ARG A 908 36.73 17.01 1.64
CA ARG A 908 37.28 16.27 0.49
C ARG A 908 36.28 16.33 -0.68
N ASP A 909 36.82 16.53 -1.87
CA ASP A 909 36.08 16.70 -3.13
C ASP A 909 34.93 17.72 -3.05
N ASN A 910 35.31 19.00 -3.04
CA ASN A 910 34.37 20.14 -3.04
C ASN A 910 34.16 20.76 -4.44
N LEU A 911 34.99 20.37 -5.43
CA LEU A 911 35.03 20.91 -6.80
C LEU A 911 34.43 19.96 -7.86
N SER A 912 34.04 18.75 -7.47
CA SER A 912 33.58 17.65 -8.33
C SER A 912 32.10 17.28 -8.11
N ARG A 913 31.35 18.08 -7.33
CA ARG A 913 29.96 17.80 -6.96
C ARG A 913 28.98 18.44 -7.96
N PRO A 914 27.84 17.79 -8.27
CA PRO A 914 26.78 18.43 -9.06
C PRO A 914 26.20 19.62 -8.29
N PHE A 915 25.92 20.71 -9.00
CA PHE A 915 25.22 21.87 -8.44
C PHE A 915 24.22 22.48 -9.42
N VAL A 916 23.28 23.21 -8.85
CA VAL A 916 22.27 24.04 -9.54
C VAL A 916 22.44 25.48 -9.07
N LEU A 917 22.16 26.44 -9.95
CA LEU A 917 22.06 27.87 -9.65
C LEU A 917 20.65 28.34 -10.06
N MET A 918 20.07 29.29 -9.32
CA MET A 918 18.77 29.87 -9.65
C MET A 918 18.74 31.38 -9.40
N SER A 919 18.21 32.13 -10.37
CA SER A 919 17.95 33.57 -10.32
C SER A 919 16.63 33.88 -11.05
N TYR A 920 16.09 35.10 -10.93
CA TYR A 920 14.83 35.48 -11.59
C TYR A 920 14.82 36.96 -11.99
N ASP A 921 14.06 37.29 -13.02
CA ASP A 921 13.70 38.67 -13.37
C ASP A 921 12.18 38.91 -13.23
N LYS A 922 11.61 39.88 -13.95
CA LYS A 922 10.15 40.18 -13.92
C LYS A 922 9.30 39.27 -14.81
N GLU A 923 9.93 38.48 -15.68
CA GLU A 923 9.27 37.66 -16.70
C GLU A 923 9.66 36.18 -16.62
N TYR A 924 10.85 35.85 -16.12
CA TYR A 924 11.43 34.50 -16.10
C TYR A 924 12.02 34.10 -14.74
N LEU A 925 11.89 32.81 -14.42
CA LEU A 925 12.77 32.07 -13.53
C LEU A 925 13.88 31.46 -14.38
N TYR A 926 15.13 31.65 -13.96
CA TYR A 926 16.32 31.09 -14.59
C TYR A 926 16.89 29.97 -13.72
N LEU A 927 17.18 28.83 -14.32
CA LEU A 927 17.89 27.71 -13.69
C LEU A 927 19.14 27.41 -14.51
N ALA A 928 20.25 27.11 -13.85
CA ALA A 928 21.44 26.56 -14.47
C ALA A 928 21.94 25.36 -13.67
N ALA A 929 22.62 24.41 -14.32
CA ALA A 929 23.24 23.28 -13.65
C ALA A 929 24.55 22.86 -14.29
N SER A 930 25.48 22.37 -13.47
CA SER A 930 26.72 21.72 -13.90
C SER A 930 26.83 20.37 -13.22
N ILE A 931 26.85 19.30 -14.03
CA ILE A 931 26.59 17.94 -13.59
C ILE A 931 27.72 17.01 -14.07
N PRO A 932 28.48 16.36 -13.17
CA PRO A 932 29.62 15.52 -13.55
C PRO A 932 29.15 14.23 -14.22
N VAL A 933 29.73 13.90 -15.39
CA VAL A 933 29.44 12.71 -16.18
C VAL A 933 29.76 11.45 -15.36
N SER A 934 28.75 10.60 -15.16
CA SER A 934 28.86 9.41 -14.30
C SER A 934 29.48 8.23 -15.05
N THR A 935 30.41 7.53 -14.40
CA THR A 935 30.98 6.30 -14.96
C THR A 935 29.96 5.16 -14.89
N GLY A 936 29.78 4.42 -15.99
CA GLY A 936 28.79 3.34 -16.10
C GLY A 936 27.43 3.74 -16.69
N LEU A 937 27.21 5.02 -17.01
CA LEU A 937 26.09 5.46 -17.85
C LEU A 937 26.54 5.74 -19.29
N ASN A 938 25.64 5.52 -20.25
CA ASN A 938 25.85 5.90 -21.64
C ASN A 938 25.26 7.29 -21.89
N TYR A 939 26.07 8.20 -22.41
CA TYR A 939 25.67 9.58 -22.74
C TYR A 939 25.72 9.78 -24.26
N PRO A 940 24.76 9.23 -25.04
CA PRO A 940 24.73 9.42 -26.49
C PRO A 940 24.63 10.91 -26.85
N ALA A 941 25.14 11.28 -28.02
CA ALA A 941 24.79 12.56 -28.61
C ALA A 941 23.28 12.61 -28.89
N ALA A 942 22.62 13.70 -28.51
CA ALA A 942 21.26 13.95 -28.98
C ALA A 942 21.31 14.24 -30.49
N PRO A 943 20.36 13.73 -31.29
CA PRO A 943 20.33 13.94 -32.73
C PRO A 943 20.10 15.42 -33.09
N ASP A 944 20.51 15.81 -34.30
CA ASP A 944 20.28 17.17 -34.84
C ASP A 944 18.81 17.43 -35.25
N THR A 945 17.94 16.43 -35.12
CA THR A 945 16.48 16.59 -35.19
C THR A 945 15.98 17.36 -33.97
N GLY A 946 14.97 18.22 -34.14
CA GLY A 946 14.37 18.98 -33.04
C GLY A 946 13.86 18.10 -31.90
N ARG A 947 13.73 18.67 -30.69
CA ARG A 947 13.27 17.93 -29.51
C ARG A 947 11.83 17.43 -29.69
N ASP A 948 11.61 16.16 -29.39
CA ASP A 948 10.27 15.66 -29.10
C ASP A 948 9.77 16.26 -27.78
N TYR A 949 8.45 16.36 -27.63
CA TYR A 949 7.79 16.79 -26.40
C TYR A 949 7.40 15.57 -25.54
N ASP A 950 7.53 15.67 -24.21
CA ASP A 950 7.38 14.57 -23.25
C ASP A 950 8.14 13.30 -23.64
N ALA A 951 9.45 13.46 -23.85
CA ALA A 951 10.32 12.36 -24.25
C ALA A 951 10.63 11.40 -23.07
N ASP A 952 10.83 10.11 -23.35
CA ASP A 952 11.24 9.15 -22.32
C ASP A 952 12.66 9.44 -21.81
N LEU A 953 12.74 9.91 -20.56
CA LEU A 953 13.98 10.19 -19.84
C LEU A 953 14.35 9.09 -18.82
N GLN A 954 13.55 8.02 -18.66
CA GLN A 954 13.69 7.05 -17.55
C GLN A 954 15.09 6.42 -17.46
N LEU A 955 15.70 6.16 -18.62
CA LEU A 955 17.02 5.54 -18.78
C LEU A 955 18.18 6.55 -18.92
N GLN A 956 17.97 7.84 -18.65
CA GLN A 956 18.99 8.88 -18.75
C GLN A 956 19.37 9.47 -17.38
N ASP A 957 20.61 9.95 -17.28
CA ASP A 957 21.05 10.90 -16.26
C ASP A 957 20.30 12.22 -16.46
N ARG A 958 19.52 12.64 -15.45
CA ARG A 958 18.60 13.76 -15.55
C ARG A 958 18.37 14.46 -14.22
N LEU A 959 17.95 15.72 -14.30
CA LEU A 959 17.46 16.51 -13.19
C LEU A 959 15.93 16.49 -13.21
N SER A 960 15.32 16.29 -12.04
CA SER A 960 13.90 16.45 -11.80
C SER A 960 13.70 17.61 -10.83
N PHE A 961 12.99 18.65 -11.29
CA PHE A 961 12.63 19.82 -10.50
C PHE A 961 11.15 19.74 -10.12
N ALA A 962 10.81 20.07 -8.87
CA ALA A 962 9.43 20.22 -8.44
C ALA A 962 9.20 21.58 -7.76
N PHE A 963 8.14 22.27 -8.19
CA PHE A 963 7.74 23.59 -7.71
C PHE A 963 6.32 23.55 -7.16
N ASP A 964 6.18 23.87 -5.88
CA ASP A 964 4.92 23.97 -5.13
C ASP A 964 4.73 25.45 -4.76
N ILE A 965 3.71 26.11 -5.32
CA ILE A 965 3.60 27.58 -5.27
C ILE A 965 2.83 28.09 -4.04
N ASP A 966 2.02 27.25 -3.39
CA ASP A 966 1.22 27.64 -2.22
C ASP A 966 1.66 26.99 -0.88
N ARG A 967 2.36 25.85 -0.95
CA ARG A 967 2.86 24.98 0.15
C ARG A 967 1.80 24.05 0.76
N ASP A 968 0.95 23.51 -0.11
CA ASP A 968 0.07 22.34 0.04
C ASP A 968 0.88 21.03 0.12
N TYR A 969 2.04 20.94 -0.56
CA TYR A 969 2.95 19.80 -0.66
C TYR A 969 2.38 18.51 -1.27
N THR A 970 1.14 18.52 -1.78
CA THR A 970 0.47 17.38 -2.43
C THR A 970 0.17 17.62 -3.91
N THR A 971 0.06 18.89 -4.33
CA THR A 971 0.14 19.32 -5.73
C THR A 971 1.42 20.12 -5.98
N TYR A 972 1.95 20.04 -7.20
CA TYR A 972 3.16 20.73 -7.65
C TYR A 972 3.31 20.62 -9.17
N TYR A 973 4.05 21.55 -9.78
CA TYR A 973 4.63 21.34 -11.10
C TYR A 973 5.87 20.45 -10.98
N GLN A 974 6.03 19.47 -11.88
CA GLN A 974 7.27 18.71 -12.05
C GLN A 974 7.77 18.88 -13.49
N MET A 975 9.06 19.17 -13.60
CA MET A 975 9.73 19.48 -14.86
C MET A 975 11.08 18.76 -14.87
N GLU A 976 11.29 17.86 -15.82
CA GLU A 976 12.49 17.04 -15.93
C GLU A 976 13.32 17.42 -17.16
N VAL A 977 14.65 17.36 -17.04
CA VAL A 977 15.60 17.60 -18.14
C VAL A 977 16.80 16.67 -18.04
N ASP A 978 17.20 16.07 -19.16
CA ASP A 978 18.35 15.17 -19.23
C ASP A 978 19.59 15.81 -19.89
N HIS A 979 20.70 15.07 -19.93
CA HIS A 979 21.95 15.48 -20.61
C HIS A 979 21.81 15.73 -22.13
N ARG A 980 20.69 15.33 -22.75
CA ARG A 980 20.35 15.60 -24.16
C ARG A 980 19.60 16.93 -24.32
N GLY A 981 19.20 17.58 -23.23
CA GLY A 981 18.29 18.73 -23.23
C GLY A 981 16.86 18.36 -23.61
N TRP A 982 16.50 17.07 -23.47
CA TRP A 982 15.13 16.58 -23.69
C TRP A 982 14.33 16.73 -22.39
N THR A 983 13.05 17.10 -22.52
CA THR A 983 12.20 17.45 -21.37
C THR A 983 10.98 16.55 -21.24
N SER A 984 10.48 16.44 -20.00
CA SER A 984 9.13 15.95 -19.73
C SER A 984 8.52 16.72 -18.55
N ASP A 985 7.26 17.09 -18.67
CA ASP A 985 6.60 18.10 -17.84
C ASP A 985 5.21 17.60 -17.36
N ARG A 986 4.83 17.89 -16.11
CA ARG A 986 3.47 17.61 -15.60
C ARG A 986 3.04 18.58 -14.49
N CYS A 987 1.74 18.86 -14.42
CA CYS A 987 1.10 19.60 -13.34
C CYS A 987 0.32 18.61 -12.45
N TRP A 988 0.86 18.26 -11.28
CA TRP A 988 0.34 17.17 -10.43
C TRP A 988 0.22 15.84 -11.20
N ILE A 989 -1.00 15.43 -11.55
CA ILE A 989 -1.27 14.24 -12.39
C ILE A 989 -1.52 14.57 -13.88
N ASP A 990 -1.59 15.86 -14.24
CA ASP A 990 -1.84 16.32 -15.60
C ASP A 990 -0.55 16.33 -16.42
N GLN A 991 -0.35 15.25 -17.18
CA GLN A 991 0.72 15.10 -18.18
C GLN A 991 0.39 15.77 -19.54
N SER A 992 -0.75 16.45 -19.68
CA SER A 992 -1.05 17.27 -20.86
C SER A 992 -0.54 18.71 -20.73
N TRP A 993 -0.04 19.08 -19.55
CA TRP A 993 0.50 20.40 -19.26
C TRP A 993 1.85 20.63 -19.95
N ASN A 994 1.80 21.38 -21.06
CA ASN A 994 2.94 21.72 -21.91
C ASN A 994 3.43 23.17 -21.63
N PRO A 995 4.39 23.39 -20.71
CA PRO A 995 4.94 24.71 -20.42
C PRO A 995 5.87 25.19 -21.55
N ARG A 996 5.83 26.49 -21.84
CA ARG A 996 6.78 27.11 -22.78
C ARG A 996 8.08 27.49 -22.10
N TRP A 997 9.04 26.55 -22.02
CA TRP A 997 10.36 26.79 -21.45
C TRP A 997 11.52 26.54 -22.44
N TYR A 998 12.52 27.42 -22.34
CA TYR A 998 13.73 27.42 -23.16
C TYR A 998 14.84 26.68 -22.44
N VAL A 999 15.57 25.80 -23.15
CA VAL A 999 16.63 24.95 -22.59
C VAL A 999 17.83 24.99 -23.55
N ALA A 1000 18.97 25.44 -23.05
CA ALA A 1000 20.29 25.25 -23.66
C ALA A 1000 21.02 24.09 -22.98
N ARG A 1001 21.99 23.52 -23.70
CA ARG A 1001 22.81 22.39 -23.25
C ARG A 1001 24.23 22.53 -23.78
N GLU A 1002 25.21 22.19 -22.95
CA GLU A 1002 26.60 22.01 -23.38
C GLU A 1002 27.20 20.79 -22.68
N LYS A 1003 28.15 20.10 -23.32
CA LYS A 1003 28.72 18.86 -22.78
C LYS A 1003 30.19 18.68 -23.16
N ASP A 1004 31.04 18.68 -22.13
CA ASP A 1004 32.46 18.34 -22.24
C ASP A 1004 32.73 16.87 -21.83
N LYS A 1005 34.00 16.52 -21.54
CA LYS A 1005 34.41 15.15 -21.16
C LYS A 1005 34.18 14.81 -19.69
N GLN A 1006 33.98 15.81 -18.85
CA GLN A 1006 33.82 15.69 -17.40
C GLN A 1006 32.42 16.12 -16.93
N TYR A 1007 31.79 17.10 -17.60
CA TYR A 1007 30.50 17.65 -17.22
C TYR A 1007 29.53 17.73 -18.40
N TRP A 1008 28.23 17.57 -18.10
CA TRP A 1008 27.17 18.17 -18.90
C TRP A 1008 26.57 19.33 -18.12
N ARG A 1009 26.11 20.35 -18.87
CA ARG A 1009 25.59 21.60 -18.34
C ARG A 1009 24.30 21.95 -19.06
N THR A 1010 23.40 22.63 -18.36
CA THR A 1010 22.17 23.14 -18.95
C THR A 1010 21.82 24.49 -18.35
N GLU A 1011 21.22 25.35 -19.16
CA GLU A 1011 20.67 26.63 -18.75
C GLU A 1011 19.26 26.77 -19.27
N ILE A 1012 18.40 27.34 -18.45
CA ILE A 1012 16.96 27.18 -18.58
C ILE A 1012 16.28 28.51 -18.26
N ALA A 1013 15.33 28.92 -19.10
CA ALA A 1013 14.44 30.05 -18.82
C ALA A 1013 12.97 29.60 -18.86
N ILE A 1014 12.32 29.64 -17.70
CA ILE A 1014 10.89 29.35 -17.53
C ILE A 1014 10.17 30.68 -17.35
N PRO A 1015 9.24 31.09 -18.25
CA PRO A 1015 8.46 32.30 -18.05
C PRO A 1015 7.57 32.15 -16.80
N LEU A 1016 7.61 33.11 -15.87
CA LEU A 1016 6.90 33.04 -14.59
C LEU A 1016 5.38 32.85 -14.76
N LYS A 1017 4.81 33.40 -15.84
CA LYS A 1017 3.42 33.21 -16.28
C LYS A 1017 3.02 31.75 -16.59
N GLU A 1018 3.99 30.85 -16.78
CA GLU A 1018 3.73 29.42 -16.94
C GLU A 1018 3.47 28.74 -15.59
N LEU A 1019 4.04 29.28 -14.49
CA LEU A 1019 3.97 28.69 -13.16
C LEU A 1019 2.99 29.43 -12.21
N ALA A 1020 2.93 30.76 -12.24
CA ALA A 1020 2.23 31.54 -11.22
C ALA A 1020 1.36 32.69 -11.80
N PRO A 1021 0.25 33.05 -11.10
CA PRO A 1021 -0.66 34.11 -11.55
C PRO A 1021 -0.09 35.53 -11.40
N ALA A 1022 0.89 35.74 -10.52
CA ALA A 1022 1.50 37.04 -10.25
C ALA A 1022 3.01 37.03 -10.56
N THR A 1023 3.46 37.93 -11.43
CA THR A 1023 4.90 38.11 -11.74
C THR A 1023 5.67 38.83 -10.64
N GLN A 1024 4.99 39.45 -9.66
CA GLN A 1024 5.63 40.13 -8.54
C GLN A 1024 5.89 39.16 -7.37
N LEU A 1025 6.80 38.21 -7.59
CA LEU A 1025 7.21 37.21 -6.57
C LEU A 1025 8.03 37.79 -5.41
N LYS A 1026 8.13 39.12 -5.26
CA LYS A 1026 9.02 39.76 -4.29
C LYS A 1026 8.68 39.29 -2.86
N ARG A 1027 9.66 38.71 -2.15
CA ARG A 1027 9.54 38.09 -0.81
C ARG A 1027 8.56 36.92 -0.66
N THR A 1028 8.05 36.31 -1.74
CA THR A 1028 7.26 35.08 -1.63
C THR A 1028 8.15 33.88 -1.29
N THR A 1029 7.56 32.75 -0.95
CA THR A 1029 8.29 31.49 -0.69
C THR A 1029 7.48 30.31 -1.23
N TRP A 1030 8.13 29.49 -2.04
CA TRP A 1030 7.61 28.28 -2.66
C TRP A 1030 8.24 27.04 -2.01
N GLY A 1031 7.54 25.90 -2.06
CA GLY A 1031 8.17 24.61 -1.89
C GLY A 1031 9.03 24.31 -3.12
N PHE A 1032 10.28 23.89 -2.91
CA PHE A 1032 11.18 23.50 -3.99
C PHE A 1032 11.92 22.20 -3.68
N SER A 1033 11.94 21.29 -4.65
CA SER A 1033 12.71 20.04 -4.58
C SER A 1033 13.49 19.87 -5.89
N VAL A 1034 14.75 19.45 -5.80
CA VAL A 1034 15.54 19.05 -6.96
C VAL A 1034 16.34 17.80 -6.65
N VAL A 1035 16.20 16.81 -7.53
CA VAL A 1035 16.89 15.51 -7.46
C VAL A 1035 17.45 15.17 -8.83
N ARG A 1036 18.74 14.86 -8.87
CA ARG A 1036 19.39 14.18 -9.99
C ARG A 1036 19.12 12.68 -9.87
N ILE A 1037 18.60 12.10 -10.93
CA ILE A 1037 18.28 10.67 -11.03
C ILE A 1037 19.36 10.01 -11.90
N LEU A 1038 20.07 9.03 -11.35
CA LEU A 1038 21.12 8.26 -12.01
C LEU A 1038 20.67 6.79 -12.15
N PRO A 1039 20.10 6.38 -13.30
CA PRO A 1039 19.51 5.06 -13.46
C PRO A 1039 20.49 3.91 -13.17
N ALA A 1040 20.06 2.94 -12.38
CA ALA A 1040 20.88 1.82 -11.91
C ALA A 1040 22.16 2.21 -11.14
N ILE A 1041 22.27 3.46 -10.65
CA ILE A 1041 23.36 3.93 -9.78
C ILE A 1041 22.84 4.53 -8.47
N GLY A 1042 21.94 5.52 -8.51
CA GLY A 1042 21.45 6.18 -7.29
C GLY A 1042 20.71 7.49 -7.51
N LEU A 1043 20.59 8.28 -6.43
CA LEU A 1043 19.98 9.62 -6.41
C LEU A 1043 20.94 10.62 -5.76
N GLN A 1044 20.96 11.85 -6.27
CA GLN A 1044 21.72 12.96 -5.68
C GLN A 1044 20.81 14.19 -5.59
N GLY A 1045 20.57 14.73 -4.40
CA GLY A 1045 19.64 15.86 -4.22
C GLY A 1045 20.05 16.86 -3.16
N TRP A 1046 19.27 17.93 -3.06
CA TRP A 1046 19.52 19.09 -2.21
C TRP A 1046 19.05 18.90 -0.76
N ASN A 1047 17.82 18.43 -0.60
CA ASN A 1047 17.19 18.12 0.67
C ASN A 1047 16.98 16.61 0.79
N HIS A 1048 16.90 16.09 2.03
CA HIS A 1048 16.83 14.66 2.32
C HIS A 1048 15.59 14.34 3.18
N PRO A 1049 14.91 13.19 2.98
CA PRO A 1049 15.27 12.05 2.12
C PRO A 1049 15.17 12.34 0.61
N LEU A 1050 15.78 11.48 -0.21
CA LEU A 1050 15.73 11.54 -1.67
C LEU A 1050 14.65 10.60 -2.22
N THR A 1051 13.99 11.02 -3.31
CA THR A 1051 13.01 10.23 -4.10
C THR A 1051 13.09 10.61 -5.59
N THR A 1052 12.62 9.76 -6.49
CA THR A 1052 12.34 10.13 -7.89
C THR A 1052 10.95 10.76 -8.04
N GLU A 1053 9.99 10.28 -7.27
CA GLU A 1053 8.65 10.89 -7.13
C GLU A 1053 8.66 11.87 -5.94
N PRO A 1054 8.56 13.20 -6.14
CA PRO A 1054 8.67 14.20 -5.08
C PRO A 1054 7.68 13.98 -3.93
N ARG A 1055 8.09 14.35 -2.71
CA ARG A 1055 7.27 14.19 -1.51
C ARG A 1055 7.28 15.41 -0.60
N PRO A 1056 6.24 15.58 0.23
CA PRO A 1056 6.19 16.55 1.32
C PRO A 1056 7.46 16.63 2.21
N ASP A 1057 8.26 15.56 2.32
CA ASP A 1057 9.55 15.57 3.01
C ASP A 1057 10.79 15.84 2.14
N THR A 1058 10.72 15.71 0.81
CA THR A 1058 11.82 16.10 -0.10
C THR A 1058 11.84 17.61 -0.38
N PHE A 1059 10.73 18.33 -0.23
CA PHE A 1059 10.69 19.79 -0.44
C PHE A 1059 11.50 20.58 0.62
N GLY A 1060 12.48 21.36 0.15
CA GLY A 1060 13.01 22.52 0.86
C GLY A 1060 12.21 23.79 0.51
N LEU A 1061 12.73 24.96 0.87
CA LEU A 1061 12.06 26.24 0.67
C LEU A 1061 12.84 27.14 -0.30
N MET A 1062 12.23 27.57 -1.39
CA MET A 1062 12.79 28.61 -2.28
C MET A 1062 12.14 29.95 -1.94
N ARG A 1063 12.93 30.93 -1.52
CA ARG A 1063 12.49 32.29 -1.20
C ARG A 1063 13.01 33.28 -2.23
N PHE A 1064 12.16 34.20 -2.66
CA PHE A 1064 12.53 35.31 -3.53
C PHE A 1064 12.88 36.56 -2.70
N GLU A 1065 13.70 37.45 -3.26
CA GLU A 1065 14.22 38.69 -2.65
C GLU A 1065 13.14 39.79 -2.45
#